data_AF-A0AAD8DSK9-F1
#
_entry.id   AF-A0AAD8DSK9-F1
#
_cell.length_a   1.000
_cell.length_b   1.000
_cell.length_c   1.000
_cell.angle_alpha   90.00
_cell.angle_beta   90.00
_cell.angle_gamma   90.00
#
_symmetry.space_group_name_H-M   'P 1'
#
loop_
_entity.id
_entity.type
_entity.pdbx_description
1 polymer ?
#
loop_
_entity_poly.entity_id
_entity_poly.type
_entity_poly.pdbx_seq_one_letter_code
_entity_poly.pdbx_strand_id
1 'polypeptide(L)'
;MRRRDEKFPDNGFEAWGGYMQAKIAKLEEQYCVKAGKEETISNIFNGLKFEKNKVIMHIDMDCFFVSVGLRNRPDLRGKPIAVTHSKGGQGRPKRPGVDRNTEFRLYKQKLGKKLEKATGMPEDEIVFESRVDDIADEDEKYGSMSEIASCSYEARAKGVGNGMFMGPALRLCPDLQTIPYDFEGYKEVAYTLYNTVAQYTLDIEAVSCDEMYVDCTELLTDMNISVQSFATMLREEIKRKTGCPCSTGFGGNRLQARLATKRAKPDGQFFLTEDLIEDFIYEIKLRDLPGVGRQTAHKLESLGHDTCGSLQSLTLATLKSQLGNKTGAQLFDQCRGRDPNPLTFHTIRKSVSAEVNYGIRFENNNQCLEFLKQLSAEVHSRMLQFKVLGKCITLKLMVRDEEAPVETAKFMGHGFCNVINKSTSLNNATNDLEIITKEVISICKKQNIDPKEMRGIGIQITKLEPVNSKPSKGTINKFLSSNKTISNKKESRPNTDKSHIPLESDTISSDFKVEKKLSTTSKSKVTTHRNKSPILGLKSPPGKRRGRPPKKILLPSSKKPLVKLLQVDNVTRDLPFKDPMIRNEVHKEVVPSVEKPKGLLGLPWEKVRELLRAWLESGQTPLQCDIDMIVAYLQDMVVNKNTEKLFVLMNFLRRMTKEIGSCDWLKVYDSICEQVQNAMIAVYGKKLFISD
;
A
#
# COMPACT_ATOMS: atom_id res chain seq x y z
N MET A 1 31.93 -26.41 16.27
CA MET A 1 30.80 -27.15 16.90
C MET A 1 30.46 -26.51 18.25
N ARG A 2 29.39 -25.70 18.32
CA ARG A 2 28.63 -25.35 19.54
C ARG A 2 27.40 -24.58 19.09
N ARG A 3 26.20 -24.95 19.57
CA ARG A 3 24.95 -24.26 19.21
C ARG A 3 24.79 -22.99 20.05
N ARG A 4 24.11 -21.99 19.47
CA ARG A 4 23.15 -21.15 20.20
C ARG A 4 21.84 -21.21 19.41
N ASP A 5 20.85 -21.86 20.00
CA ASP A 5 19.54 -22.05 19.41
C ASP A 5 18.62 -20.87 19.77
N GLU A 6 18.60 -19.83 18.94
CA GLU A 6 17.55 -18.81 18.96
C GLU A 6 17.02 -18.61 17.53
N LYS A 7 15.95 -19.33 17.20
CA LYS A 7 15.25 -19.21 15.91
C LYS A 7 14.33 -18.00 15.90
N PHE A 8 14.88 -16.83 15.60
CA PHE A 8 14.07 -15.71 15.13
C PHE A 8 13.67 -15.94 13.66
N PRO A 9 12.40 -15.71 13.27
CA PRO A 9 12.01 -15.69 11.86
C PRO A 9 12.54 -14.40 11.21
N ASP A 10 13.55 -14.53 10.34
CA ASP A 10 14.16 -13.43 9.58
C ASP A 10 13.23 -12.98 8.42
N ASN A 11 12.01 -12.63 8.80
CA ASN A 11 10.95 -12.22 7.89
C ASN A 11 11.13 -10.73 7.56
N GLY A 12 11.95 -10.47 6.54
CA GLY A 12 12.28 -9.13 6.06
C GLY A 12 11.09 -8.28 5.58
N PHE A 13 11.40 -7.17 4.90
CA PHE A 13 10.48 -6.04 4.66
C PHE A 13 9.10 -6.38 4.05
N GLU A 14 8.90 -7.54 3.42
CA GLU A 14 7.60 -8.01 2.93
C GLU A 14 6.47 -7.95 3.97
N ALA A 15 6.79 -8.21 5.25
CA ALA A 15 5.80 -8.17 6.33
C ALA A 15 5.28 -6.73 6.60
N TRP A 16 6.06 -5.70 6.30
CA TRP A 16 5.83 -4.34 6.76
C TRP A 16 4.71 -3.65 5.97
N GLY A 17 4.61 -3.90 4.66
CA GLY A 17 3.52 -3.42 3.82
C GLY A 17 2.14 -4.05 4.13
N GLY A 18 2.08 -5.05 5.01
CA GLY A 18 0.83 -5.47 5.67
C GLY A 18 0.71 -4.94 7.09
N TYR A 19 1.81 -4.93 7.84
CA TYR A 19 1.83 -4.52 9.24
C TYR A 19 1.51 -3.02 9.43
N MET A 20 2.11 -2.13 8.64
CA MET A 20 1.92 -0.68 8.82
C MET A 20 0.46 -0.27 8.62
N GLN A 21 -0.22 -0.82 7.62
CA GLN A 21 -1.66 -0.61 7.43
C GLN A 21 -2.49 -1.17 8.60
N ALA A 22 -2.15 -2.36 9.10
CA ALA A 22 -2.82 -2.93 10.29
C ALA A 22 -2.52 -2.14 11.58
N LYS A 23 -1.38 -1.44 11.64
CA LYS A 23 -1.00 -0.54 12.73
C LYS A 23 -1.70 0.82 12.62
N ILE A 24 -1.92 1.36 11.41
CA ILE A 24 -2.78 2.53 11.18
C ILE A 24 -4.22 2.19 11.60
N ALA A 25 -4.80 1.09 11.14
CA ALA A 25 -6.14 0.65 11.56
C ALA A 25 -6.26 0.40 13.07
N LYS A 26 -5.18 -0.02 13.74
CA LYS A 26 -5.12 -0.11 15.21
C LYS A 26 -4.94 1.24 15.90
N LEU A 27 -4.31 2.22 15.25
CA LEU A 27 -4.25 3.59 15.73
C LEU A 27 -5.62 4.26 15.60
N GLU A 28 -6.32 4.09 14.47
CA GLU A 28 -7.74 4.49 14.30
C GLU A 28 -8.62 3.93 15.45
N GLU A 29 -8.56 2.62 15.72
CA GLU A 29 -9.25 1.98 16.84
C GLU A 29 -8.90 2.63 18.20
N GLN A 30 -7.63 2.99 18.41
CA GLN A 30 -7.16 3.63 19.65
C GLN A 30 -7.51 5.12 19.75
N TYR A 31 -7.62 5.84 18.64
CA TYR A 31 -8.01 7.25 18.58
C TYR A 31 -9.52 7.41 18.80
N CYS A 32 -10.34 6.59 18.14
CA CYS A 32 -11.79 6.55 18.37
C CYS A 32 -12.15 6.24 19.84
N VAL A 33 -11.33 5.45 20.55
CA VAL A 33 -11.50 5.18 21.98
C VAL A 33 -11.02 6.36 22.87
N LYS A 34 -10.05 7.15 22.42
CA LYS A 34 -9.55 8.32 23.17
C LYS A 34 -10.39 9.59 22.98
N ALA A 35 -11.02 9.76 21.82
CA ALA A 35 -11.82 10.95 21.48
C ALA A 35 -13.08 11.12 22.35
N GLY A 36 -13.46 10.12 23.16
CA GLY A 36 -14.57 10.21 24.13
C GLY A 36 -14.31 11.08 25.37
N LYS A 37 -13.45 12.09 25.25
CA LYS A 37 -13.19 13.14 26.26
C LYS A 37 -12.93 14.47 25.55
N GLU A 38 -13.94 15.33 25.52
CA GLU A 38 -13.84 16.69 25.01
C GLU A 38 -13.10 17.61 25.99
N GLU A 39 -12.51 18.69 25.47
CA GLU A 39 -12.45 19.97 26.19
C GLU A 39 -12.58 21.13 25.18
N THR A 40 -13.07 22.28 25.63
CA THR A 40 -13.78 23.24 24.77
C THR A 40 -12.88 24.18 23.94
N ILE A 41 -13.22 24.40 22.67
CA ILE A 41 -12.66 25.46 21.81
C ILE A 41 -13.76 26.50 21.50
N SER A 42 -13.39 27.79 21.45
CA SER A 42 -14.34 28.92 21.45
C SER A 42 -14.77 29.41 20.06
N ASN A 43 -16.04 29.80 19.94
CA ASN A 43 -16.72 30.22 18.70
C ASN A 43 -16.31 31.63 18.21
N ILE A 44 -15.02 31.88 17.95
CA ILE A 44 -14.52 33.23 17.61
C ILE A 44 -14.41 33.49 16.09
N PHE A 45 -14.33 32.46 15.23
CA PHE A 45 -14.04 32.63 13.79
C PHE A 45 -15.08 32.03 12.82
N ASN A 46 -16.37 32.08 13.17
CA ASN A 46 -17.46 31.86 12.21
C ASN A 46 -17.58 33.05 11.23
N GLY A 47 -16.70 33.14 10.22
CA GLY A 47 -16.72 34.30 9.31
C GLY A 47 -15.81 34.33 8.07
N LEU A 48 -14.96 33.33 7.80
CA LEU A 48 -14.08 33.35 6.61
C LEU A 48 -14.25 32.10 5.74
N LYS A 49 -14.80 32.28 4.53
CA LYS A 49 -14.76 31.27 3.48
C LYS A 49 -13.45 31.40 2.69
N PHE A 50 -12.51 30.50 2.94
CA PHE A 50 -11.43 30.22 2.00
C PHE A 50 -11.86 29.08 1.07
N GLU A 51 -11.54 29.18 -0.21
CA GLU A 51 -11.74 28.08 -1.15
C GLU A 51 -10.77 26.94 -0.81
N LYS A 52 -11.24 25.69 -0.76
CA LYS A 52 -10.46 24.54 -0.28
C LYS A 52 -9.39 24.10 -1.29
N ASN A 53 -8.31 24.85 -1.39
CA ASN A 53 -7.08 24.39 -2.02
C ASN A 53 -6.50 23.25 -1.19
N LYS A 54 -6.49 22.06 -1.79
CA LYS A 54 -6.05 20.81 -1.15
C LYS A 54 -4.55 20.87 -0.84
N VAL A 55 -4.13 20.36 0.31
CA VAL A 55 -2.71 20.29 0.68
C VAL A 55 -2.33 18.85 1.02
N ILE A 56 -1.67 18.17 0.07
CA ILE A 56 -1.06 16.87 0.28
C ILE A 56 0.40 17.05 0.68
N MET A 57 0.79 16.43 1.78
CA MET A 57 2.20 16.22 2.15
C MET A 57 2.68 14.86 1.67
N HIS A 58 3.95 14.80 1.29
CA HIS A 58 4.71 13.57 1.11
C HIS A 58 6.00 13.67 1.95
N ILE A 59 6.26 12.68 2.80
CA ILE A 59 7.40 12.64 3.72
C ILE A 59 8.22 11.37 3.49
N ASP A 60 9.55 11.53 3.48
CA ASP A 60 10.51 10.49 3.06
C ASP A 60 11.82 10.63 3.88
N MET A 61 12.18 9.60 4.66
CA MET A 61 13.37 9.59 5.51
C MET A 61 14.66 9.62 4.69
N ASP A 62 15.61 10.49 5.05
CA ASP A 62 16.77 10.70 4.22
C ASP A 62 17.81 9.58 4.30
N CYS A 63 18.11 8.98 3.13
CA CYS A 63 18.96 7.79 2.95
C CYS A 63 18.70 6.62 3.93
N PHE A 64 17.48 6.58 4.49
CA PHE A 64 16.97 5.77 5.60
C PHE A 64 17.96 4.82 6.29
N PHE A 65 18.27 3.66 5.69
CA PHE A 65 19.12 2.64 6.32
C PHE A 65 20.51 3.16 6.75
N VAL A 66 21.06 4.14 6.02
CA VAL A 66 22.32 4.80 6.37
C VAL A 66 22.12 5.70 7.60
N SER A 67 21.12 6.58 7.60
CA SER A 67 20.85 7.46 8.74
C SER A 67 20.58 6.70 10.03
N VAL A 68 19.81 5.60 9.98
CA VAL A 68 19.58 4.74 11.14
C VAL A 68 20.89 4.09 11.63
N GLY A 69 21.69 3.54 10.72
CA GLY A 69 22.99 2.94 11.04
C GLY A 69 24.07 3.94 11.50
N LEU A 70 23.86 5.24 11.25
CA LEU A 70 24.72 6.35 11.68
C LEU A 70 24.29 7.02 13.01
N ARG A 71 23.15 6.65 13.58
CA ARG A 71 22.70 7.15 14.90
C ARG A 71 23.80 6.99 15.95
N ASN A 72 24.33 5.77 16.06
CA ASN A 72 25.34 5.37 17.03
C ASN A 72 26.79 5.38 16.48
N ARG A 73 27.03 6.05 15.34
CA ARG A 73 28.35 6.13 14.66
C ARG A 73 28.69 7.56 14.25
N PRO A 74 28.93 8.48 15.21
CA PRO A 74 29.20 9.88 14.93
C PRO A 74 30.49 10.09 14.11
N ASP A 75 31.44 9.18 14.24
CA ASP A 75 32.70 9.09 13.50
C ASP A 75 32.51 8.83 11.98
N LEU A 76 31.35 8.32 11.56
CA LEU A 76 31.04 8.02 10.16
C LEU A 76 30.18 9.07 9.46
N ARG A 77 29.77 10.15 10.16
CA ARG A 77 29.00 11.25 9.56
C ARG A 77 29.89 12.12 8.66
N GLY A 78 29.37 12.61 7.53
CA GLY A 78 30.16 13.40 6.57
C GLY A 78 31.08 12.56 5.67
N LYS A 79 30.94 11.23 5.67
CA LYS A 79 31.75 10.29 4.88
C LYS A 79 30.88 9.56 3.86
N PRO A 80 31.44 9.06 2.73
CA PRO A 80 30.70 8.20 1.82
C PRO A 80 30.46 6.83 2.48
N ILE A 81 29.23 6.61 2.97
CA ILE A 81 28.74 5.37 3.57
C ILE A 81 27.75 4.65 2.64
N ALA A 82 27.80 3.32 2.61
CA ALA A 82 26.81 2.42 2.01
C ALA A 82 26.38 1.29 2.97
N VAL A 83 25.11 0.88 2.89
CA VAL A 83 24.57 -0.32 3.57
C VAL A 83 24.57 -1.49 2.59
N THR A 84 25.30 -2.55 2.90
CA THR A 84 25.47 -3.73 2.03
C THR A 84 25.98 -4.95 2.82
N HIS A 85 25.89 -6.15 2.23
CA HIS A 85 26.50 -7.37 2.82
C HIS A 85 28.01 -7.51 2.49
N SER A 86 28.59 -6.67 1.61
CA SER A 86 30.04 -6.69 1.35
C SER A 86 30.81 -5.95 2.45
N LYS A 87 31.91 -6.53 2.92
CA LYS A 87 32.87 -5.89 3.86
C LYS A 87 33.82 -4.92 3.13
N GLY A 88 33.28 -4.00 2.32
CA GLY A 88 34.08 -3.13 1.46
C GLY A 88 34.81 -3.88 0.33
N GLY A 89 35.90 -3.26 -0.15
CA GLY A 89 36.77 -3.73 -1.25
C GLY A 89 37.79 -4.79 -0.84
N GLN A 90 37.36 -5.80 -0.09
CA GLN A 90 38.11 -7.03 0.12
C GLN A 90 38.09 -7.85 -1.18
N GLY A 91 39.25 -8.33 -1.61
CA GLY A 91 39.37 -9.23 -2.77
C GLY A 91 38.51 -10.48 -2.60
N ARG A 92 37.90 -10.96 -3.69
CA ARG A 92 37.15 -12.21 -3.71
C ARG A 92 37.80 -13.15 -4.72
N PRO A 93 38.19 -14.39 -4.33
CA PRO A 93 38.81 -15.33 -5.25
C PRO A 93 37.86 -15.66 -6.41
N LYS A 94 38.43 -15.78 -7.61
CA LYS A 94 37.67 -16.14 -8.82
C LYS A 94 37.02 -17.51 -8.64
N ARG A 95 35.69 -17.58 -8.75
CA ARG A 95 34.95 -18.84 -8.67
C ARG A 95 35.10 -19.62 -9.99
N PRO A 96 35.51 -20.90 -9.96
CA PRO A 96 35.50 -21.76 -11.15
C PRO A 96 34.10 -21.84 -11.77
N GLY A 97 34.03 -21.95 -13.10
CA GLY A 97 32.78 -22.11 -13.85
C GLY A 97 31.91 -20.85 -14.00
N VAL A 98 32.29 -19.71 -13.40
CA VAL A 98 31.60 -18.43 -13.60
C VAL A 98 32.11 -17.75 -14.87
N ASP A 99 31.21 -17.58 -15.85
CA ASP A 99 31.41 -16.68 -16.99
C ASP A 99 30.46 -15.48 -16.85
N ARG A 100 31.00 -14.34 -16.43
CA ARG A 100 30.20 -13.11 -16.32
C ARG A 100 29.84 -12.52 -17.68
N ASN A 101 30.72 -12.65 -18.67
CA ASN A 101 30.55 -12.03 -19.99
C ASN A 101 29.38 -12.66 -20.74
N THR A 102 29.23 -13.99 -20.69
CA THR A 102 28.05 -14.67 -21.26
C THR A 102 26.77 -14.32 -20.52
N GLU A 103 26.76 -14.34 -19.17
CA GLU A 103 25.54 -13.98 -18.42
C GLU A 103 25.11 -12.52 -18.71
N PHE A 104 26.06 -11.59 -18.77
CA PHE A 104 25.80 -10.18 -19.09
C PHE A 104 25.35 -9.99 -20.55
N ARG A 105 25.97 -10.69 -21.52
CA ARG A 105 25.54 -10.71 -22.93
C ARG A 105 24.09 -11.17 -23.07
N LEU A 106 23.71 -12.26 -22.40
CA LEU A 106 22.34 -12.78 -22.43
C LEU A 106 21.35 -11.75 -21.85
N TYR A 107 21.68 -11.10 -20.72
CA TYR A 107 20.87 -10.00 -20.18
C TYR A 107 20.76 -8.81 -21.13
N LYS A 108 21.85 -8.45 -21.84
CA LYS A 108 21.82 -7.39 -22.86
C LYS A 108 20.86 -7.75 -23.98
N GLN A 109 20.99 -8.94 -24.57
CA GLN A 109 20.12 -9.41 -25.66
C GLN A 109 18.64 -9.52 -25.25
N LYS A 110 18.35 -9.92 -24.00
CA LYS A 110 16.99 -9.97 -23.44
C LYS A 110 16.41 -8.58 -23.11
N LEU A 111 17.23 -7.54 -23.13
CA LEU A 111 16.80 -6.14 -23.02
C LEU A 111 16.70 -5.46 -24.40
N GLY A 112 17.66 -5.67 -25.30
CA GLY A 112 17.63 -5.21 -26.69
C GLY A 112 16.33 -5.61 -27.40
N LYS A 113 16.05 -6.92 -27.49
CA LYS A 113 14.80 -7.47 -28.05
C LYS A 113 13.50 -7.02 -27.38
N LYS A 114 13.57 -6.50 -26.13
CA LYS A 114 12.42 -5.89 -25.45
C LYS A 114 12.26 -4.41 -25.80
N LEU A 115 13.36 -3.70 -26.02
CA LEU A 115 13.37 -2.30 -26.43
C LEU A 115 13.01 -2.18 -27.92
N GLU A 116 13.59 -3.00 -28.79
CA GLU A 116 13.21 -3.19 -30.20
C GLU A 116 11.69 -3.35 -30.33
N LYS A 117 11.10 -4.33 -29.64
CA LYS A 117 9.64 -4.57 -29.64
C LYS A 117 8.82 -3.39 -29.08
N ALA A 118 9.42 -2.50 -28.30
CA ALA A 118 8.74 -1.33 -27.74
C ALA A 118 8.86 -0.08 -28.63
N THR A 119 10.04 0.18 -29.21
CA THR A 119 10.39 1.40 -29.96
C THR A 119 10.27 1.23 -31.47
N GLY A 120 10.50 0.03 -31.99
CA GLY A 120 10.66 -0.25 -33.42
C GLY A 120 12.08 -0.01 -33.98
N MET A 121 13.06 0.27 -33.11
CA MET A 121 14.47 0.43 -33.49
C MET A 121 15.20 -0.92 -33.55
N PRO A 122 16.15 -1.13 -34.48
CA PRO A 122 16.96 -2.34 -34.55
C PRO A 122 17.89 -2.48 -33.33
N GLU A 123 18.16 -3.70 -32.88
CA GLU A 123 18.93 -3.98 -31.64
C GLU A 123 20.30 -3.28 -31.61
N ASP A 124 20.97 -3.13 -32.75
CA ASP A 124 22.31 -2.53 -32.90
C ASP A 124 22.37 -1.02 -32.61
N GLU A 125 21.25 -0.30 -32.73
CA GLU A 125 21.17 1.14 -32.44
C GLU A 125 20.82 1.45 -30.96
N ILE A 126 20.48 0.43 -30.18
CA ILE A 126 19.93 0.58 -28.82
C ILE A 126 21.07 0.65 -27.77
N VAL A 127 21.68 1.83 -27.64
CA VAL A 127 22.67 2.10 -26.58
C VAL A 127 21.97 2.23 -25.22
N PHE A 128 22.13 1.25 -24.33
CA PHE A 128 21.62 1.30 -22.96
C PHE A 128 22.72 1.04 -21.92
N GLU A 129 22.63 1.80 -20.81
CA GLU A 129 23.51 1.70 -19.65
C GLU A 129 23.10 0.52 -18.74
N SER A 130 23.94 -0.51 -18.65
CA SER A 130 23.68 -1.69 -17.82
C SER A 130 24.37 -1.59 -16.47
N ARG A 131 23.71 -2.08 -15.40
CA ARG A 131 24.29 -2.12 -14.03
C ARG A 131 25.51 -3.03 -13.90
N VAL A 132 25.90 -3.73 -14.96
CA VAL A 132 26.98 -4.72 -14.97
C VAL A 132 28.14 -4.39 -15.92
N ASP A 133 28.05 -3.29 -16.68
CA ASP A 133 29.08 -2.92 -17.66
C ASP A 133 30.43 -2.62 -17.00
N ASP A 134 30.41 -1.99 -15.82
CA ASP A 134 31.61 -1.68 -15.02
C ASP A 134 32.12 -2.85 -14.15
N ILE A 135 31.65 -4.09 -14.36
CA ILE A 135 32.04 -5.27 -13.56
C ILE A 135 33.05 -6.12 -14.33
N ALA A 136 34.32 -5.72 -14.27
CA ALA A 136 35.42 -6.48 -14.86
C ALA A 136 35.72 -7.80 -14.09
N ASP A 137 36.28 -8.76 -14.82
CA ASP A 137 36.73 -10.06 -14.31
C ASP A 137 38.14 -10.05 -13.71
N GLU A 138 38.87 -8.94 -13.88
CA GLU A 138 40.31 -8.84 -13.66
C GLU A 138 40.67 -8.24 -12.29
N ASP A 139 39.77 -7.43 -11.70
CA ASP A 139 39.97 -6.79 -10.40
C ASP A 139 39.25 -7.56 -9.27
N GLU A 140 39.97 -8.34 -8.44
CA GLU A 140 39.36 -8.96 -7.26
C GLU A 140 38.71 -7.92 -6.31
N LYS A 141 39.32 -6.74 -6.20
CA LYS A 141 38.87 -5.61 -5.37
C LYS A 141 37.52 -5.03 -5.85
N TYR A 142 37.27 -5.03 -7.16
CA TYR A 142 36.08 -4.43 -7.77
C TYR A 142 35.08 -5.49 -8.30
N GLY A 143 35.34 -6.79 -8.12
CA GLY A 143 34.45 -7.88 -8.53
C GLY A 143 33.22 -8.15 -7.64
N SER A 144 32.89 -7.26 -6.69
CA SER A 144 31.85 -7.52 -5.67
C SER A 144 30.43 -7.19 -6.15
N MET A 145 29.69 -8.23 -6.56
CA MET A 145 28.26 -8.17 -6.95
C MET A 145 27.27 -8.18 -5.75
N SER A 146 27.69 -7.69 -4.59
CA SER A 146 26.76 -7.36 -3.50
C SER A 146 26.08 -6.03 -3.81
N GLU A 147 24.79 -5.89 -3.51
CA GLU A 147 24.04 -4.66 -3.78
C GLU A 147 24.13 -3.69 -2.60
N ILE A 148 24.09 -2.40 -2.93
CA ILE A 148 23.96 -1.29 -1.98
C ILE A 148 22.46 -1.03 -1.78
N ALA A 149 21.93 -1.32 -0.59
CA ALA A 149 20.52 -1.06 -0.29
C ALA A 149 20.24 0.43 -0.09
N SER A 150 21.12 1.12 0.63
CA SER A 150 21.12 2.58 0.72
C SER A 150 22.53 3.15 0.75
N CYS A 151 22.70 4.36 0.21
CA CYS A 151 23.92 5.13 0.25
C CYS A 151 23.68 6.57 0.74
N SER A 152 24.66 7.07 1.49
CA SER A 152 24.80 8.45 1.97
C SER A 152 24.76 9.48 0.83
N TYR A 153 24.44 10.74 1.13
CA TYR A 153 24.45 11.81 0.13
C TYR A 153 25.87 12.16 -0.32
N GLU A 154 26.86 11.95 0.55
CA GLU A 154 28.29 12.06 0.32
C GLU A 154 28.79 11.01 -0.69
N ALA A 155 28.19 9.81 -0.71
CA ALA A 155 28.42 8.80 -1.75
C ALA A 155 27.63 9.11 -3.05
N ARG A 156 26.40 9.61 -2.94
CA ARG A 156 25.59 10.05 -4.11
C ARG A 156 26.24 11.19 -4.89
N ALA A 157 26.89 12.12 -4.20
CA ALA A 157 27.69 13.19 -4.82
C ALA A 157 28.87 12.68 -5.66
N LYS A 158 29.29 11.42 -5.45
CA LYS A 158 30.30 10.70 -6.25
C LYS A 158 29.68 9.70 -7.25
N GLY A 159 28.38 9.80 -7.51
CA GLY A 159 27.66 8.95 -8.47
C GLY A 159 27.18 7.59 -7.93
N VAL A 160 27.46 7.24 -6.65
CA VAL A 160 27.00 5.97 -6.06
C VAL A 160 25.48 6.01 -5.85
N GLY A 161 24.77 4.96 -6.27
CA GLY A 161 23.30 4.89 -6.20
C GLY A 161 22.76 3.66 -5.47
N ASN A 162 21.54 3.77 -4.93
CA ASN A 162 20.81 2.63 -4.37
C ASN A 162 20.55 1.57 -5.47
N GLY A 163 20.81 0.29 -5.16
CA GLY A 163 20.75 -0.83 -6.10
C GLY A 163 21.93 -0.92 -7.07
N MET A 164 22.99 -0.12 -6.89
CA MET A 164 24.28 -0.32 -7.55
C MET A 164 25.01 -1.51 -6.90
N PHE A 165 25.85 -2.21 -7.66
CA PHE A 165 26.75 -3.22 -7.10
C PHE A 165 27.98 -2.57 -6.46
N MET A 166 28.48 -3.17 -5.37
CA MET A 166 29.59 -2.62 -4.58
C MET A 166 30.88 -2.47 -5.41
N GLY A 167 31.10 -3.35 -6.39
CA GLY A 167 32.23 -3.28 -7.32
C GLY A 167 32.34 -1.95 -8.08
N PRO A 168 31.38 -1.64 -8.98
CA PRO A 168 31.27 -0.34 -9.64
C PRO A 168 31.23 0.84 -8.66
N ALA A 169 30.54 0.71 -7.53
CA ALA A 169 30.49 1.77 -6.52
C ALA A 169 31.87 2.09 -5.91
N LEU A 170 32.76 1.10 -5.78
CA LEU A 170 34.15 1.28 -5.33
C LEU A 170 35.06 1.83 -6.44
N ARG A 171 34.70 1.69 -7.72
CA ARG A 171 35.39 2.36 -8.85
C ARG A 171 35.06 3.85 -8.87
N LEU A 172 33.78 4.21 -8.65
CA LEU A 172 33.32 5.60 -8.52
C LEU A 172 33.76 6.27 -7.20
N CYS A 173 33.82 5.51 -6.11
CA CYS A 173 34.12 6.01 -4.77
C CYS A 173 35.09 5.05 -4.04
N PRO A 174 36.41 5.13 -4.30
CA PRO A 174 37.40 4.22 -3.69
C PRO A 174 37.49 4.26 -2.17
N ASP A 175 37.01 5.34 -1.54
CA ASP A 175 36.91 5.55 -0.09
C ASP A 175 35.54 5.17 0.51
N LEU A 176 34.64 4.54 -0.26
CA LEU A 176 33.30 4.14 0.17
C LEU A 176 33.35 3.12 1.31
N GLN A 177 32.82 3.49 2.47
CA GLN A 177 32.81 2.66 3.67
C GLN A 177 31.47 1.92 3.80
N THR A 178 31.52 0.68 4.31
CA THR A 178 30.34 -0.20 4.40
C THR A 178 29.90 -0.41 5.84
N ILE A 179 28.60 -0.24 6.10
CA ILE A 179 27.97 -0.63 7.37
C ILE A 179 27.00 -1.80 7.16
N PRO A 180 26.82 -2.69 8.15
CA PRO A 180 25.86 -3.79 8.07
C PRO A 180 24.42 -3.28 8.16
N TYR A 181 23.46 -4.17 7.91
CA TYR A 181 22.04 -3.92 8.12
C TYR A 181 21.69 -3.90 9.62
N ASP A 182 20.77 -3.02 10.00
CA ASP A 182 20.19 -2.86 11.35
C ASP A 182 18.66 -2.96 11.27
N PHE A 183 18.15 -4.17 11.03
CA PHE A 183 16.73 -4.39 10.74
C PHE A 183 15.79 -3.97 11.88
N GLU A 184 16.22 -4.14 13.14
CA GLU A 184 15.44 -3.69 14.31
C GLU A 184 15.49 -2.17 14.47
N GLY A 185 16.63 -1.51 14.25
CA GLY A 185 16.71 -0.05 14.21
C GLY A 185 15.85 0.56 13.09
N TYR A 186 15.81 -0.05 11.90
CA TYR A 186 14.92 0.40 10.81
C TYR A 186 13.45 0.30 11.24
N LYS A 187 13.08 -0.79 11.90
CA LYS A 187 11.71 -1.09 12.36
C LYS A 187 11.27 -0.14 13.48
N GLU A 188 12.14 0.12 14.44
CA GLU A 188 11.99 1.12 15.50
C GLU A 188 11.75 2.53 14.94
N VAL A 189 12.60 2.99 14.02
CA VAL A 189 12.47 4.33 13.40
C VAL A 189 11.23 4.43 12.51
N ALA A 190 10.90 3.40 11.74
CA ALA A 190 9.68 3.37 10.93
C ALA A 190 8.40 3.48 11.78
N TYR A 191 8.29 2.73 12.89
CA TYR A 191 7.17 2.92 13.81
C TYR A 191 7.16 4.30 14.44
N THR A 192 8.33 4.86 14.77
CA THR A 192 8.43 6.18 15.39
C THR A 192 8.02 7.31 14.45
N LEU A 193 8.34 7.18 13.15
CA LEU A 193 7.83 8.03 12.08
C LEU A 193 6.29 7.96 11.98
N TYR A 194 5.72 6.78 11.71
CA TYR A 194 4.27 6.60 11.56
C TYR A 194 3.49 6.99 12.83
N ASN A 195 3.94 6.59 14.01
CA ASN A 195 3.31 6.98 15.28
C ASN A 195 3.39 8.50 15.51
N THR A 196 4.38 9.22 14.95
CA THR A 196 4.52 10.68 15.10
C THR A 196 3.61 11.43 14.14
N VAL A 197 3.53 11.04 12.86
CA VAL A 197 2.57 11.65 11.93
C VAL A 197 1.13 11.39 12.41
N ALA A 198 0.84 10.19 12.92
CA ALA A 198 -0.44 9.84 13.53
C ALA A 198 -0.79 10.60 14.82
N GLN A 199 0.11 11.42 15.37
CA GLN A 199 -0.23 12.36 16.46
C GLN A 199 -0.94 13.62 15.94
N TYR A 200 -0.87 13.89 14.64
CA TYR A 200 -1.47 15.07 14.00
C TYR A 200 -2.74 14.73 13.18
N THR A 201 -2.69 13.70 12.33
CA THR A 201 -3.86 13.18 11.60
C THR A 201 -3.73 11.69 11.29
N LEU A 202 -4.85 11.02 11.06
CA LEU A 202 -4.95 9.64 10.57
C LEU A 202 -5.12 9.54 9.05
N ASP A 203 -5.23 10.67 8.32
CA ASP A 203 -5.35 10.74 6.85
C ASP A 203 -4.03 10.40 6.14
N ILE A 204 -3.50 9.20 6.42
CA ILE A 204 -2.18 8.72 6.00
C ILE A 204 -2.35 7.60 4.98
N GLU A 205 -1.77 7.76 3.78
CA GLU A 205 -1.53 6.64 2.87
C GLU A 205 -0.09 6.15 3.04
N ALA A 206 0.06 4.97 3.64
CA ALA A 206 1.34 4.30 3.80
C ALA A 206 1.92 3.87 2.45
N VAL A 207 3.18 4.25 2.14
CA VAL A 207 3.84 3.85 0.89
C VAL A 207 4.97 2.84 1.14
N SER A 208 5.82 3.09 2.14
CA SER A 208 6.89 2.17 2.55
C SER A 208 7.09 2.21 4.08
N CYS A 209 8.23 1.68 4.55
CA CYS A 209 8.68 1.83 5.93
C CYS A 209 9.16 3.25 6.28
N ASP A 210 9.58 4.03 5.27
CA ASP A 210 10.23 5.32 5.36
C ASP A 210 9.52 6.46 4.58
N GLU A 211 8.48 6.12 3.82
CA GLU A 211 7.74 7.00 2.91
C GLU A 211 6.22 6.91 3.14
N MET A 212 5.53 8.05 3.22
CA MET A 212 4.06 8.11 3.23
C MET A 212 3.52 9.42 2.62
N TYR A 213 2.26 9.39 2.18
CA TYR A 213 1.47 10.59 1.92
C TYR A 213 0.55 10.90 3.09
N VAL A 214 0.23 12.18 3.28
CA VAL A 214 -0.70 12.67 4.31
C VAL A 214 -1.59 13.74 3.70
N ASP A 215 -2.90 13.71 3.99
CA ASP A 215 -3.76 14.87 3.74
C ASP A 215 -3.61 15.86 4.89
N CYS A 216 -3.16 17.08 4.60
CA CYS A 216 -2.96 18.13 5.60
C CYS A 216 -3.99 19.26 5.45
N THR A 217 -4.97 19.13 4.54
CA THR A 217 -5.91 20.20 4.19
C THR A 217 -6.70 20.71 5.39
N GLU A 218 -7.26 19.81 6.20
CA GLU A 218 -8.09 20.19 7.36
C GLU A 218 -7.20 20.48 8.58
N LEU A 219 -6.22 19.63 8.86
CA LEU A 219 -5.18 19.81 9.89
C LEU A 219 -4.53 21.21 9.89
N LEU A 220 -4.11 21.72 8.73
CA LEU A 220 -3.48 23.05 8.62
C LEU A 220 -4.47 24.20 8.82
N THR A 221 -5.74 23.98 8.47
CA THR A 221 -6.83 24.93 8.70
C THR A 221 -7.13 25.03 10.20
N ASP A 222 -7.31 23.89 10.86
CA ASP A 222 -7.64 23.81 12.29
C ASP A 222 -6.51 24.32 13.19
N MET A 223 -5.26 24.05 12.82
CA MET A 223 -4.08 24.57 13.53
C MET A 223 -3.76 26.05 13.20
N ASN A 224 -4.31 26.60 12.11
CA ASN A 224 -4.04 27.95 11.61
C ASN A 224 -2.53 28.26 11.48
N ILE A 225 -1.77 27.33 10.89
CA ILE A 225 -0.32 27.43 10.70
C ILE A 225 0.07 27.35 9.22
N SER A 226 1.17 28.02 8.84
CA SER A 226 1.68 27.91 7.48
C SER A 226 2.23 26.51 7.19
N VAL A 227 2.11 26.07 5.93
CA VAL A 227 2.69 24.81 5.42
C VAL A 227 4.18 24.68 5.79
N GLN A 228 4.94 25.78 5.67
CA GLN A 228 6.37 25.80 5.98
C GLN A 228 6.64 25.67 7.49
N SER A 229 5.82 26.30 8.33
CA SER A 229 5.91 26.19 9.80
C SER A 229 5.64 24.76 10.26
N PHE A 230 4.56 24.13 9.75
CA PHE A 230 4.23 22.74 10.02
C PHE A 230 5.35 21.79 9.56
N ALA A 231 5.86 21.99 8.34
CA ALA A 231 6.94 21.20 7.76
C ALA A 231 8.21 21.22 8.62
N THR A 232 8.62 22.38 9.13
CA THR A 232 9.80 22.50 10.00
C THR A 232 9.55 21.82 11.34
N MET A 233 8.43 22.12 12.01
CA MET A 233 8.07 21.53 13.31
C MET A 233 8.03 20.00 13.25
N LEU A 234 7.35 19.42 12.26
CA LEU A 234 7.22 17.97 12.11
C LEU A 234 8.58 17.31 11.82
N ARG A 235 9.40 17.91 10.95
CA ARG A 235 10.74 17.39 10.62
C ARG A 235 11.68 17.45 11.83
N GLU A 236 11.68 18.55 12.58
CA GLU A 236 12.45 18.68 13.82
C GLU A 236 12.00 17.67 14.86
N GLU A 237 10.69 17.44 15.00
CA GLU A 237 10.16 16.46 15.94
C GLU A 237 10.54 15.02 15.57
N ILE A 238 10.41 14.64 14.29
CA ILE A 238 10.83 13.33 13.80
C ILE A 238 12.34 13.15 13.98
N LYS A 239 13.14 14.16 13.66
CA LYS A 239 14.61 14.14 13.83
C LYS A 239 15.02 14.02 15.30
N ARG A 240 14.31 14.68 16.21
CA ARG A 240 14.45 14.57 17.67
C ARG A 240 14.06 13.19 18.20
N LYS A 241 12.94 12.62 17.73
CA LYS A 241 12.41 11.32 18.19
C LYS A 241 13.19 10.12 17.62
N THR A 242 13.72 10.22 16.39
CA THR A 242 14.37 9.10 15.67
C THR A 242 15.89 9.18 15.58
N GLY A 243 16.46 10.37 15.79
CA GLY A 243 17.86 10.66 15.46
C GLY A 243 18.17 10.76 13.96
N CYS A 244 17.16 10.67 13.08
CA CYS A 244 17.31 10.59 11.63
C CYS A 244 16.66 11.78 10.91
N PRO A 245 17.30 12.40 9.90
CA PRO A 245 16.68 13.44 9.09
C PRO A 245 15.59 12.87 8.16
N CYS A 246 14.64 13.73 7.80
CA CYS A 246 13.64 13.46 6.78
C CYS A 246 13.38 14.73 5.97
N SER A 247 12.91 14.55 4.73
CA SER A 247 12.50 15.65 3.86
C SER A 247 11.01 15.59 3.59
N THR A 248 10.39 16.76 3.46
CA THR A 248 8.95 16.90 3.17
C THR A 248 8.70 17.66 1.88
N GLY A 249 7.66 17.27 1.16
CA GLY A 249 7.18 17.91 -0.05
C GLY A 249 5.68 18.15 0.03
N PHE A 250 5.22 19.31 -0.40
CA PHE A 250 3.81 19.69 -0.37
C PHE A 250 3.33 20.14 -1.75
N GLY A 251 2.06 19.87 -2.05
CA GLY A 251 1.38 20.34 -3.26
C GLY A 251 -0.10 19.96 -3.27
N GLY A 252 -0.83 20.36 -4.32
CA GLY A 252 -2.27 20.11 -4.47
C GLY A 252 -2.66 18.65 -4.71
N ASN A 253 -1.70 17.80 -5.12
CA ASN A 253 -1.92 16.38 -5.36
C ASN A 253 -0.67 15.52 -5.08
N ARG A 254 -0.84 14.19 -5.17
CA ARG A 254 0.18 13.17 -4.88
C ARG A 254 1.46 13.36 -5.69
N LEU A 255 1.33 13.58 -6.99
CA LEU A 255 2.46 13.80 -7.90
C LEU A 255 3.27 15.03 -7.49
N GLN A 256 2.59 16.16 -7.28
CA GLN A 256 3.20 17.42 -6.88
C GLN A 256 3.95 17.29 -5.57
N ALA A 257 3.31 16.71 -4.54
CA ALA A 257 3.94 16.45 -3.24
C ALA A 257 5.19 15.57 -3.37
N ARG A 258 5.13 14.47 -4.14
CA ARG A 258 6.26 13.57 -4.36
C ARG A 258 7.45 14.25 -5.04
N LEU A 259 7.19 15.02 -6.10
CA LEU A 259 8.22 15.76 -6.83
C LEU A 259 8.80 16.90 -5.97
N ALA A 260 7.96 17.56 -5.17
CA ALA A 260 8.41 18.54 -4.16
C ALA A 260 9.38 17.91 -3.16
N THR A 261 9.12 16.70 -2.63
CA THR A 261 10.06 16.02 -1.73
C THR A 261 11.38 15.69 -2.44
N LYS A 262 11.33 15.30 -3.71
CA LYS A 262 12.54 15.08 -4.52
C LYS A 262 13.35 16.36 -4.72
N ARG A 263 12.71 17.53 -4.80
CA ARG A 263 13.36 18.85 -4.84
C ARG A 263 13.91 19.30 -3.47
N ALA A 264 13.28 18.84 -2.39
CA ALA A 264 13.59 19.19 -1.01
C ALA A 264 14.80 18.44 -0.42
N LYS A 265 15.07 17.21 -0.87
CA LYS A 265 16.17 16.37 -0.35
C LYS A 265 17.56 16.93 -0.68
N PRO A 266 18.56 16.78 0.21
CA PRO A 266 18.51 16.15 1.54
C PRO A 266 18.13 17.10 2.68
N ASP A 267 17.50 16.56 3.72
CA ASP A 267 17.14 17.24 4.98
C ASP A 267 16.56 18.65 4.78
N GLY A 268 15.58 18.75 3.87
CA GLY A 268 14.93 19.99 3.49
C GLY A 268 13.41 19.85 3.36
N GLN A 269 12.77 20.95 2.98
CA GLN A 269 11.33 21.01 2.75
C GLN A 269 11.03 21.87 1.52
N PHE A 270 10.02 21.52 0.75
CA PHE A 270 9.58 22.30 -0.41
C PHE A 270 8.05 22.27 -0.53
N PHE A 271 7.46 23.42 -0.80
CA PHE A 271 6.03 23.55 -1.09
C PHE A 271 5.91 24.02 -2.54
N LEU A 272 5.33 23.18 -3.39
CA LEU A 272 4.99 23.54 -4.75
C LEU A 272 3.64 24.25 -4.73
N THR A 273 3.68 25.58 -4.68
CA THR A 273 2.52 26.47 -4.79
C THR A 273 2.02 26.55 -6.23
N GLU A 274 0.78 26.97 -6.44
CA GLU A 274 0.09 26.87 -7.73
C GLU A 274 0.76 27.69 -8.84
N ASP A 275 1.29 28.86 -8.49
CA ASP A 275 2.08 29.75 -9.35
C ASP A 275 3.41 29.13 -9.83
N LEU A 276 3.94 28.14 -9.11
CA LEU A 276 5.19 27.46 -9.45
C LEU A 276 4.99 26.16 -10.24
N ILE A 277 3.75 25.65 -10.39
CA ILE A 277 3.52 24.31 -10.98
C ILE A 277 4.03 24.19 -12.41
N GLU A 278 3.71 25.15 -13.30
CA GLU A 278 4.00 25.00 -14.72
C GLU A 278 5.51 24.99 -15.01
N ASP A 279 6.24 25.99 -14.52
CA ASP A 279 7.70 26.08 -14.65
C ASP A 279 8.40 24.88 -13.98
N PHE A 280 8.02 24.55 -12.74
CA PHE A 280 8.63 23.44 -12.00
C PHE A 280 8.45 22.11 -12.71
N ILE A 281 7.24 21.81 -13.19
CA ILE A 281 6.96 20.55 -13.90
C ILE A 281 7.68 20.51 -15.25
N TYR A 282 7.77 21.62 -15.98
CA TYR A 282 8.38 21.66 -17.31
C TYR A 282 9.80 21.07 -17.32
N GLU A 283 10.61 21.38 -16.31
CA GLU A 283 12.00 20.89 -16.17
C GLU A 283 12.13 19.42 -15.70
N ILE A 284 11.06 18.79 -15.18
CA ILE A 284 11.14 17.43 -14.61
C ILE A 284 11.47 16.39 -15.69
N LYS A 285 12.55 15.63 -15.47
CA LYS A 285 12.93 14.50 -16.33
C LYS A 285 11.89 13.40 -16.27
N LEU A 286 11.56 12.78 -17.40
CA LEU A 286 10.50 11.77 -17.47
C LEU A 286 10.79 10.55 -16.60
N ARG A 287 12.07 10.17 -16.43
CA ARG A 287 12.55 9.13 -15.50
C ARG A 287 12.18 9.38 -14.03
N ASP A 288 11.77 10.59 -13.67
CA ASP A 288 11.41 10.98 -12.31
C ASP A 288 9.90 10.91 -12.03
N LEU A 289 9.07 10.71 -13.07
CA LEU A 289 7.63 10.57 -12.93
C LEU A 289 7.23 9.18 -12.38
N PRO A 290 6.29 9.11 -11.40
CA PRO A 290 5.84 7.85 -10.82
C PRO A 290 5.06 7.02 -11.86
N GLY A 291 5.71 5.95 -12.34
CA GLY A 291 5.23 5.06 -13.39
C GLY A 291 6.19 4.90 -14.58
N VAL A 292 7.15 5.80 -14.74
CA VAL A 292 8.12 5.76 -15.85
C VAL A 292 9.32 4.90 -15.49
N GLY A 293 9.18 3.58 -15.67
CA GLY A 293 10.31 2.65 -15.66
C GLY A 293 11.25 2.85 -16.86
N ARG A 294 12.45 2.26 -16.81
CA ARG A 294 13.50 2.43 -17.85
C ARG A 294 13.03 2.19 -19.29
N GLN A 295 12.12 1.24 -19.49
CA GLN A 295 11.56 0.92 -20.82
C GLN A 295 10.65 2.04 -21.34
N THR A 296 9.81 2.60 -20.47
CA THR A 296 8.96 3.76 -20.80
C THR A 296 9.82 4.99 -21.06
N ALA A 297 10.85 5.22 -20.24
CA ALA A 297 11.81 6.31 -20.41
C ALA A 297 12.53 6.20 -21.77
N HIS A 298 13.20 5.08 -22.04
CA HIS A 298 13.90 4.84 -23.30
C HIS A 298 12.98 4.96 -24.52
N LYS A 299 11.71 4.53 -24.41
CA LYS A 299 10.75 4.72 -25.50
C LYS A 299 10.43 6.20 -25.75
N LEU A 300 10.25 7.00 -24.70
CA LEU A 300 10.02 8.43 -24.83
C LEU A 300 11.26 9.17 -25.33
N GLU A 301 12.44 8.78 -24.86
CA GLU A 301 13.73 9.30 -25.30
C GLU A 301 13.97 9.00 -26.80
N SER A 302 13.62 7.80 -27.28
CA SER A 302 13.63 7.46 -28.72
C SER A 302 12.61 8.21 -29.58
N LEU A 303 11.61 8.86 -28.96
CA LEU A 303 10.67 9.76 -29.62
C LEU A 303 11.11 11.23 -29.54
N GLY A 304 12.29 11.52 -28.95
CA GLY A 304 12.81 12.87 -28.78
C GLY A 304 12.34 13.59 -27.51
N HIS A 305 11.86 12.85 -26.50
CA HIS A 305 11.32 13.41 -25.25
C HIS A 305 12.05 12.87 -24.02
N ASP A 306 12.74 13.75 -23.28
CA ASP A 306 13.49 13.44 -22.05
C ASP A 306 12.87 14.08 -20.78
N THR A 307 12.04 15.10 -20.98
CA THR A 307 11.49 16.05 -20.00
C THR A 307 9.98 16.17 -20.13
N CYS A 308 9.31 16.56 -19.05
CA CYS A 308 7.86 16.78 -19.08
C CYS A 308 7.48 17.88 -20.07
N GLY A 309 8.23 19.00 -20.09
CA GLY A 309 8.03 20.09 -21.04
C GLY A 309 8.11 19.65 -22.51
N SER A 310 9.11 18.84 -22.88
CA SER A 310 9.16 18.28 -24.24
C SER A 310 7.97 17.34 -24.52
N LEU A 311 7.55 16.52 -23.56
CA LEU A 311 6.42 15.59 -23.71
C LEU A 311 5.05 16.29 -23.81
N GLN A 312 4.89 17.50 -23.26
CA GLN A 312 3.65 18.27 -23.40
C GLN A 312 3.27 18.56 -24.85
N SER A 313 4.25 18.57 -25.77
CA SER A 313 4.01 18.73 -27.22
C SER A 313 3.19 17.59 -27.85
N LEU A 314 3.14 16.40 -27.22
CA LEU A 314 2.38 15.26 -27.74
C LEU A 314 0.90 15.32 -27.35
N THR A 315 0.05 14.93 -28.31
CA THR A 315 -1.39 14.79 -28.07
C THR A 315 -1.69 13.56 -27.20
N LEU A 316 -2.81 13.61 -26.48
CA LEU A 316 -3.34 12.46 -25.74
C LEU A 316 -3.56 11.23 -26.64
N ALA A 317 -3.94 11.42 -27.91
CA ALA A 317 -4.11 10.33 -28.87
C ALA A 317 -2.76 9.69 -29.22
N THR A 318 -1.72 10.50 -29.47
CA THR A 318 -0.36 10.03 -29.76
C THR A 318 0.20 9.23 -28.58
N LEU A 319 0.08 9.74 -27.35
CA LEU A 319 0.55 9.06 -26.15
C LEU A 319 -0.20 7.75 -25.88
N LYS A 320 -1.52 7.72 -26.05
CA LYS A 320 -2.32 6.48 -25.94
C LYS A 320 -1.95 5.45 -27.02
N SER A 321 -1.67 5.88 -28.25
CA SER A 321 -1.23 5.01 -29.34
C SER A 321 0.17 4.42 -29.09
N GLN A 322 1.08 5.19 -28.49
CA GLN A 322 2.48 4.76 -28.28
C GLN A 322 2.71 3.96 -27.00
N LEU A 323 1.98 4.28 -25.92
CA LEU A 323 2.19 3.70 -24.58
C LEU A 323 1.00 2.88 -24.05
N GLY A 324 -0.08 2.80 -24.83
CA GLY A 324 -1.34 2.17 -24.44
C GLY A 324 -2.26 3.11 -23.65
N ASN A 325 -3.56 2.81 -23.68
CA ASN A 325 -4.62 3.72 -23.21
C ASN A 325 -4.46 4.27 -21.78
N LYS A 326 -3.99 3.45 -20.83
CA LYS A 326 -3.82 3.86 -19.43
C LYS A 326 -2.56 4.72 -19.25
N THR A 327 -1.40 4.19 -19.64
CA THR A 327 -0.09 4.85 -19.46
C THR A 327 -0.02 6.16 -20.25
N GLY A 328 -0.55 6.18 -21.47
CA GLY A 328 -0.58 7.39 -22.30
C GLY A 328 -1.50 8.49 -21.76
N ALA A 329 -2.60 8.13 -21.09
CA ALA A 329 -3.44 9.10 -20.38
C ALA A 329 -2.74 9.61 -19.11
N GLN A 330 -2.26 8.69 -18.28
CA GLN A 330 -1.55 9.02 -17.03
C GLN A 330 -0.38 9.98 -17.28
N LEU A 331 0.43 9.77 -18.33
CA LEU A 331 1.57 10.63 -18.62
C LEU A 331 1.18 11.98 -19.24
N PHE A 332 0.06 12.06 -19.96
CA PHE A 332 -0.46 13.34 -20.48
C PHE A 332 -0.85 14.30 -19.35
N ASP A 333 -1.42 13.76 -18.26
CA ASP A 333 -1.76 14.53 -17.05
C ASP A 333 -0.52 14.77 -16.17
N GLN A 334 0.31 13.74 -15.94
CA GLN A 334 1.51 13.87 -15.09
C GLN A 334 2.52 14.88 -15.64
N CYS A 335 2.76 14.94 -16.97
CA CYS A 335 3.66 15.95 -17.54
C CYS A 335 3.12 17.38 -17.48
N ARG A 336 1.91 17.57 -16.95
CA ARG A 336 1.24 18.87 -16.68
C ARG A 336 0.96 19.08 -15.19
N GLY A 337 1.61 18.31 -14.31
CA GLY A 337 1.47 18.43 -12.85
C GLY A 337 0.15 17.91 -12.28
N ARG A 338 -0.65 17.20 -13.08
CA ARG A 338 -1.99 16.74 -12.71
C ARG A 338 -1.95 15.27 -12.28
N ASP A 339 -2.56 14.99 -11.14
CA ASP A 339 -2.86 13.63 -10.68
C ASP A 339 -4.29 13.61 -10.11
N PRO A 340 -5.27 13.00 -10.82
CA PRO A 340 -6.66 12.95 -10.36
C PRO A 340 -6.91 11.85 -9.31
N ASN A 341 -5.90 11.04 -8.95
CA ASN A 341 -6.08 9.95 -8.02
C ASN A 341 -6.06 10.47 -6.56
N PRO A 342 -7.11 10.24 -5.75
CA PRO A 342 -7.10 10.62 -4.34
C PRO A 342 -6.10 9.77 -3.54
N LEU A 343 -5.89 10.14 -2.27
CA LEU A 343 -5.27 9.25 -1.31
C LEU A 343 -6.18 8.07 -0.99
N THR A 344 -5.58 6.90 -0.74
CA THR A 344 -6.24 5.62 -0.49
C THR A 344 -5.85 5.13 0.90
N PHE A 345 -6.55 5.64 1.92
CA PHE A 345 -6.26 5.35 3.33
C PHE A 345 -6.50 3.89 3.73
N HIS A 346 -7.30 3.12 2.98
CA HIS A 346 -7.64 1.71 3.29
C HIS A 346 -7.38 0.76 2.10
N THR A 347 -6.28 0.02 2.16
CA THR A 347 -5.90 -0.97 1.12
C THR A 347 -6.27 -2.40 1.49
N ILE A 348 -7.17 -3.03 0.72
CA ILE A 348 -7.49 -4.47 0.88
C ILE A 348 -6.41 -5.33 0.20
N ARG A 349 -5.82 -6.26 0.96
CA ARG A 349 -4.81 -7.22 0.46
C ARG A 349 -5.45 -8.21 -0.54
N LYS A 350 -4.90 -8.27 -1.77
CA LYS A 350 -5.41 -9.12 -2.87
C LYS A 350 -4.66 -10.45 -3.05
N SER A 351 -3.47 -10.58 -2.47
CA SER A 351 -2.68 -11.82 -2.48
C SER A 351 -1.79 -11.97 -1.24
N VAL A 352 -1.49 -13.23 -0.91
CA VAL A 352 -0.43 -13.64 0.02
C VAL A 352 0.57 -14.49 -0.75
N SER A 353 1.86 -14.28 -0.54
CA SER A 353 2.91 -15.03 -1.23
C SER A 353 4.17 -15.13 -0.38
N ALA A 354 5.03 -16.07 -0.72
CA ALA A 354 6.44 -16.11 -0.34
C ALA A 354 7.24 -16.59 -1.54
N GLU A 355 8.37 -15.96 -1.83
CA GLU A 355 9.28 -16.41 -2.89
C GLU A 355 10.74 -16.29 -2.52
N VAL A 356 11.53 -17.24 -3.00
CA VAL A 356 12.97 -17.35 -2.76
C VAL A 356 13.66 -17.55 -4.11
N ASN A 357 14.29 -16.48 -4.59
CA ASN A 357 14.99 -16.43 -5.89
C ASN A 357 16.51 -16.24 -5.72
N TYR A 358 17.04 -16.69 -4.57
CA TYR A 358 18.45 -16.62 -4.20
C TYR A 358 18.78 -17.84 -3.34
N GLY A 359 19.96 -18.43 -3.50
CA GLY A 359 20.40 -19.63 -2.78
C GLY A 359 19.77 -20.95 -3.25
N ILE A 360 18.77 -20.92 -4.14
CA ILE A 360 18.13 -22.14 -4.68
C ILE A 360 19.13 -22.90 -5.55
N ARG A 361 19.53 -24.08 -5.06
CA ARG A 361 20.25 -25.15 -5.75
C ARG A 361 19.76 -26.48 -5.16
N PHE A 362 19.40 -27.44 -5.99
CA PHE A 362 19.01 -28.79 -5.55
C PHE A 362 19.81 -29.84 -6.32
N GLU A 363 20.18 -30.92 -5.66
CA GLU A 363 20.89 -32.06 -6.26
C GLU A 363 19.91 -33.13 -6.77
N ASN A 364 18.71 -33.17 -6.18
CA ASN A 364 17.72 -34.23 -6.37
C ASN A 364 16.27 -33.76 -6.07
N ASN A 365 15.29 -34.57 -6.50
CA ASN A 365 13.87 -34.29 -6.32
C ASN A 365 13.43 -34.22 -4.85
N ASN A 366 14.07 -34.94 -3.93
CA ASN A 366 13.64 -34.99 -2.53
C ASN A 366 13.91 -33.65 -1.83
N GLN A 367 15.07 -33.03 -2.08
CA GLN A 367 15.39 -31.67 -1.60
C GLN A 367 14.40 -30.63 -2.12
N CYS A 368 14.07 -30.68 -3.41
CA CYS A 368 13.08 -29.78 -4.02
C CYS A 368 11.68 -29.97 -3.41
N LEU A 369 11.22 -31.21 -3.25
CA LEU A 369 9.91 -31.51 -2.67
C LEU A 369 9.82 -31.08 -1.20
N GLU A 370 10.89 -31.25 -0.43
CA GLU A 370 10.98 -30.80 0.96
C GLU A 370 10.95 -29.26 1.06
N PHE A 371 11.69 -28.57 0.21
CA PHE A 371 11.64 -27.11 0.12
C PHE A 371 10.24 -26.58 -0.22
N LEU A 372 9.50 -27.25 -1.12
CA LEU A 372 8.11 -26.89 -1.45
C LEU A 372 7.16 -27.02 -0.26
N LYS A 373 7.35 -27.99 0.65
CA LYS A 373 6.59 -28.06 1.92
C LYS A 373 6.91 -26.86 2.81
N GLN A 374 8.18 -26.54 2.96
CA GLN A 374 8.65 -25.45 3.84
C GLN A 374 8.15 -24.08 3.36
N LEU A 375 8.21 -23.83 2.05
CA LEU A 375 7.64 -22.60 1.46
C LEU A 375 6.10 -22.57 1.55
N SER A 376 5.42 -23.72 1.45
CA SER A 376 3.98 -23.83 1.68
C SER A 376 3.61 -23.52 3.14
N ALA A 377 4.43 -23.94 4.10
CA ALA A 377 4.25 -23.64 5.52
C ALA A 377 4.42 -22.14 5.84
N GLU A 378 5.38 -21.46 5.22
CA GLU A 378 5.54 -20.00 5.35
C GLU A 378 4.35 -19.25 4.72
N VAL A 379 3.85 -19.68 3.56
CA VAL A 379 2.62 -19.10 2.96
C VAL A 379 1.40 -19.33 3.86
N HIS A 380 1.22 -20.53 4.40
CA HIS A 380 0.18 -20.86 5.37
C HIS A 380 0.26 -19.97 6.62
N SER A 381 1.46 -19.79 7.20
CA SER A 381 1.72 -18.90 8.34
C SER A 381 1.28 -17.46 8.04
N ARG A 382 1.67 -16.92 6.88
CA ARG A 382 1.23 -15.59 6.41
C ARG A 382 -0.29 -15.50 6.24
N MET A 383 -0.94 -16.53 5.71
CA MET A 383 -2.40 -16.57 5.56
C MET A 383 -3.14 -16.56 6.91
N LEU A 384 -2.62 -17.29 7.91
CA LEU A 384 -3.13 -17.24 9.29
C LEU A 384 -2.94 -15.85 9.91
N GLN A 385 -1.76 -15.24 9.76
CA GLN A 385 -1.46 -13.89 10.25
C GLN A 385 -2.43 -12.85 9.68
N PHE A 386 -2.69 -12.89 8.37
CA PHE A 386 -3.64 -11.99 7.71
C PHE A 386 -5.12 -12.41 7.82
N LYS A 387 -5.42 -13.59 8.42
CA LYS A 387 -6.76 -14.13 8.64
C LYS A 387 -7.59 -14.29 7.34
N VAL A 388 -6.91 -14.79 6.31
CA VAL A 388 -7.48 -15.02 4.97
C VAL A 388 -7.46 -16.49 4.58
N LEU A 389 -8.47 -16.88 3.81
CA LEU A 389 -8.50 -18.06 2.94
C LEU A 389 -8.20 -17.62 1.51
N GLY A 390 -7.91 -18.55 0.59
CA GLY A 390 -7.70 -18.26 -0.82
C GLY A 390 -8.19 -19.36 -1.75
N LYS A 391 -8.65 -18.99 -2.95
CA LYS A 391 -9.20 -19.92 -3.97
C LYS A 391 -8.25 -20.22 -5.14
N CYS A 392 -7.14 -19.51 -5.31
CA CYS A 392 -6.27 -19.71 -6.47
C CYS A 392 -4.79 -19.73 -6.07
N ILE A 393 -4.14 -20.89 -6.25
CA ILE A 393 -2.72 -21.12 -5.97
C ILE A 393 -1.95 -20.96 -7.27
N THR A 394 -0.81 -20.27 -7.22
CA THR A 394 0.14 -20.11 -8.33
C THR A 394 1.53 -20.52 -7.88
N LEU A 395 2.17 -21.41 -8.63
CA LEU A 395 3.58 -21.74 -8.51
C LEU A 395 4.36 -20.98 -9.60
N LYS A 396 5.34 -20.20 -9.17
CA LYS A 396 6.35 -19.53 -9.99
C LYS A 396 7.65 -20.32 -9.85
N LEU A 397 8.22 -20.75 -10.96
CA LEU A 397 9.54 -21.38 -11.05
C LEU A 397 10.45 -20.50 -11.90
N MET A 398 11.65 -20.19 -11.39
CA MET A 398 12.75 -19.65 -12.17
C MET A 398 13.73 -20.77 -12.45
N VAL A 399 14.06 -20.97 -13.72
CA VAL A 399 14.88 -22.08 -14.23
C VAL A 399 16.00 -21.50 -15.07
N ARG A 400 17.23 -22.02 -14.94
CA ARG A 400 18.38 -21.62 -15.75
C ARG A 400 18.03 -21.74 -17.24
N ASP A 401 18.46 -20.78 -18.04
CA ASP A 401 18.42 -20.90 -19.50
C ASP A 401 19.54 -21.83 -20.00
N GLU A 402 19.33 -22.60 -21.06
CA GLU A 402 20.31 -23.58 -21.53
C GLU A 402 21.66 -22.92 -21.92
N GLU A 403 21.62 -21.72 -22.51
CA GLU A 403 22.80 -20.92 -22.85
C GLU A 403 23.50 -20.27 -21.62
N ALA A 404 22.84 -20.20 -20.47
CA ALA A 404 23.36 -19.48 -19.31
C ALA A 404 24.34 -20.33 -18.48
N PRO A 405 25.42 -19.76 -17.93
CA PRO A 405 26.36 -20.50 -17.07
C PRO A 405 25.69 -21.15 -15.86
N VAL A 406 26.12 -22.38 -15.53
CA VAL A 406 25.60 -23.13 -14.36
C VAL A 406 25.91 -22.39 -13.06
N GLU A 407 27.14 -21.88 -12.94
CA GLU A 407 27.59 -21.02 -11.85
C GLU A 407 27.42 -19.54 -12.19
N THR A 408 26.54 -18.88 -11.45
CA THR A 408 26.02 -17.54 -11.77
C THR A 408 26.99 -16.43 -11.36
N ALA A 409 27.07 -15.34 -12.14
CA ALA A 409 27.96 -14.20 -11.94
C ALA A 409 27.86 -13.61 -10.52
N LYS A 410 26.63 -13.35 -10.06
CA LYS A 410 26.32 -13.07 -8.65
C LYS A 410 26.34 -14.38 -7.86
N PHE A 411 27.16 -14.46 -6.80
CA PHE A 411 27.23 -15.64 -5.92
C PHE A 411 25.84 -15.97 -5.37
N MET A 412 25.44 -17.25 -5.45
CA MET A 412 24.11 -17.76 -5.08
C MET A 412 22.91 -17.06 -5.74
N GLY A 413 23.13 -16.23 -6.77
CA GLY A 413 22.05 -15.64 -7.55
C GLY A 413 21.23 -16.69 -8.33
N HIS A 414 20.06 -16.28 -8.80
CA HIS A 414 19.30 -17.07 -9.77
C HIS A 414 20.01 -17.13 -11.13
N GLY A 415 20.74 -16.08 -11.53
CA GLY A 415 21.38 -15.98 -12.84
C GLY A 415 20.38 -15.77 -13.98
N PHE A 416 20.83 -15.84 -15.22
CA PHE A 416 19.93 -15.67 -16.36
C PHE A 416 18.95 -16.85 -16.46
N CYS A 417 17.65 -16.55 -16.30
CA CYS A 417 16.59 -17.54 -16.14
C CYS A 417 15.40 -17.30 -17.08
N ASN A 418 14.66 -18.38 -17.33
CA ASN A 418 13.28 -18.36 -17.78
C ASN A 418 12.32 -18.53 -16.59
N VAL A 419 11.12 -17.97 -16.72
CA VAL A 419 10.14 -17.87 -15.62
C VAL A 419 8.85 -18.55 -16.02
N ILE A 420 8.54 -19.65 -15.36
CA ILE A 420 7.34 -20.46 -15.59
C ILE A 420 6.35 -20.14 -14.47
N ASN A 421 5.16 -19.66 -14.81
CA ASN A 421 4.07 -19.45 -13.87
C ASN A 421 2.93 -20.40 -14.22
N LYS A 422 2.44 -21.15 -13.24
CA LYS A 422 1.32 -22.09 -13.40
C LYS A 422 0.37 -21.96 -12.22
N SER A 423 -0.92 -21.84 -12.53
CA SER A 423 -1.98 -21.58 -11.56
C SER A 423 -3.05 -22.65 -11.60
N THR A 424 -3.72 -22.83 -10.47
CA THR A 424 -4.86 -23.72 -10.26
C THR A 424 -5.94 -22.97 -9.49
N SER A 425 -7.20 -23.40 -9.56
CA SER A 425 -8.27 -22.85 -8.72
C SER A 425 -8.97 -23.97 -7.97
N LEU A 426 -9.11 -23.78 -6.66
CA LEU A 426 -9.81 -24.67 -5.74
C LEU A 426 -11.28 -24.30 -5.69
N ASN A 427 -12.15 -25.31 -5.52
CA ASN A 427 -13.60 -25.12 -5.41
C ASN A 427 -13.96 -24.25 -4.19
N ASN A 428 -13.34 -24.55 -3.04
CA ASN A 428 -13.53 -23.85 -1.78
C ASN A 428 -12.29 -23.00 -1.46
N ALA A 429 -12.49 -21.87 -0.78
CA ALA A 429 -11.36 -21.11 -0.23
C ALA A 429 -10.74 -21.89 0.92
N THR A 430 -9.41 -21.97 0.95
CA THR A 430 -8.69 -22.63 2.04
C THR A 430 -7.46 -21.82 2.46
N ASN A 431 -6.99 -22.07 3.67
CA ASN A 431 -5.62 -21.78 4.10
C ASN A 431 -4.90 -23.04 4.61
N ASP A 432 -5.49 -24.22 4.40
CA ASP A 432 -4.98 -25.51 4.88
C ASP A 432 -3.62 -25.87 4.26
N LEU A 433 -2.69 -26.31 5.11
CA LEU A 433 -1.31 -26.59 4.72
C LEU A 433 -1.20 -27.83 3.82
N GLU A 434 -1.97 -28.89 4.08
CA GLU A 434 -1.88 -30.12 3.31
C GLU A 434 -2.44 -29.94 1.90
N ILE A 435 -3.59 -29.27 1.77
CA ILE A 435 -4.21 -28.94 0.47
C ILE A 435 -3.29 -28.05 -0.35
N ILE A 436 -2.72 -27.00 0.24
CA ILE A 436 -1.77 -26.10 -0.46
C ILE A 436 -0.53 -26.89 -0.90
N THR A 437 0.10 -27.64 0.01
CA THR A 437 1.33 -28.40 -0.26
C THR A 437 1.12 -29.47 -1.34
N LYS A 438 0.03 -30.24 -1.24
CA LYS A 438 -0.34 -31.30 -2.21
C LYS A 438 -0.50 -30.73 -3.61
N GLU A 439 -1.20 -29.60 -3.74
CA GLU A 439 -1.46 -29.01 -5.06
C GLU A 439 -0.24 -28.27 -5.63
N VAL A 440 0.58 -27.62 -4.80
CA VAL A 440 1.88 -27.07 -5.21
C VAL A 440 2.80 -28.17 -5.76
N ILE A 441 2.89 -29.31 -5.09
CA ILE A 441 3.67 -30.48 -5.56
C ILE A 441 3.08 -31.07 -6.85
N SER A 442 1.75 -31.11 -6.97
CA SER A 442 1.02 -31.50 -8.19
C SER A 442 1.38 -30.61 -9.38
N ILE A 443 1.38 -29.28 -9.21
CA ILE A 443 1.80 -28.33 -10.26
C ILE A 443 3.27 -28.53 -10.61
N CYS A 444 4.16 -28.67 -9.62
CA CYS A 444 5.61 -28.81 -9.86
C CYS A 444 5.94 -30.09 -10.65
N LYS A 445 5.38 -31.24 -10.24
CA LYS A 445 5.59 -32.52 -10.93
C LYS A 445 5.10 -32.48 -12.39
N LYS A 446 3.99 -31.78 -12.67
CA LYS A 446 3.47 -31.57 -14.03
C LYS A 446 4.40 -30.74 -14.94
N GLN A 447 5.44 -30.08 -14.41
CA GLN A 447 6.40 -29.33 -15.24
C GLN A 447 7.60 -30.16 -15.71
N ASN A 448 7.88 -31.31 -15.06
CA ASN A 448 8.97 -32.23 -15.41
C ASN A 448 10.35 -31.54 -15.62
N ILE A 449 10.77 -30.70 -14.68
CA ILE A 449 12.02 -29.92 -14.72
C ILE A 449 13.05 -30.56 -13.78
N ASP A 450 14.31 -30.68 -14.20
CA ASP A 450 15.40 -31.12 -13.31
C ASP A 450 15.57 -30.12 -12.15
N PRO A 451 15.48 -30.56 -10.87
CA PRO A 451 15.79 -29.74 -9.70
C PRO A 451 17.12 -28.98 -9.77
N LYS A 452 18.14 -29.54 -10.46
CA LYS A 452 19.45 -28.91 -10.66
C LYS A 452 19.40 -27.63 -11.48
N GLU A 453 18.37 -27.47 -12.32
CA GLU A 453 18.17 -26.28 -13.14
C GLU A 453 17.25 -25.24 -12.49
N MET A 454 16.63 -25.57 -11.35
CA MET A 454 15.88 -24.59 -10.58
C MET A 454 16.83 -23.55 -9.96
N ARG A 455 16.36 -22.30 -9.97
CA ARG A 455 17.10 -21.10 -9.55
C ARG A 455 16.27 -20.13 -8.71
N GLY A 456 14.95 -20.34 -8.66
CA GLY A 456 14.03 -19.60 -7.81
C GLY A 456 12.65 -20.26 -7.76
N ILE A 457 11.96 -20.17 -6.62
CA ILE A 457 10.63 -20.73 -6.41
C ILE A 457 9.78 -19.73 -5.64
N GLY A 458 8.54 -19.49 -6.09
CA GLY A 458 7.55 -18.66 -5.41
C GLY A 458 6.17 -19.31 -5.38
N ILE A 459 5.50 -19.24 -4.24
CA ILE A 459 4.11 -19.67 -4.08
C ILE A 459 3.27 -18.41 -3.81
N GLN A 460 2.23 -18.19 -4.63
CA GLN A 460 1.30 -17.07 -4.51
C GLN A 460 -0.14 -17.56 -4.42
N ILE A 461 -0.86 -17.07 -3.42
CA ILE A 461 -2.28 -17.31 -3.18
C ILE A 461 -3.06 -16.04 -3.51
N THR A 462 -4.09 -16.19 -4.35
CA THR A 462 -4.96 -15.11 -4.85
C THR A 462 -6.43 -15.51 -4.72
N LYS A 463 -7.35 -14.60 -5.06
CA LYS A 463 -8.79 -14.73 -4.76
C LYS A 463 -9.01 -14.96 -3.26
N LEU A 464 -8.58 -13.98 -2.46
CA LEU A 464 -8.61 -14.05 -1.00
C LEU A 464 -10.00 -13.75 -0.43
N GLU A 465 -10.38 -14.47 0.62
CA GLU A 465 -11.66 -14.34 1.33
C GLU A 465 -11.40 -14.31 2.85
N PRO A 466 -12.06 -13.44 3.65
CA PRO A 466 -11.85 -13.39 5.09
C PRO A 466 -12.48 -14.61 5.78
N VAL A 467 -11.79 -15.18 6.77
CA VAL A 467 -12.18 -16.45 7.44
C VAL A 467 -13.60 -16.45 8.05
N ASN A 468 -14.21 -15.29 8.31
CA ASN A 468 -15.46 -15.15 9.08
C ASN A 468 -16.73 -14.84 8.25
N SER A 469 -16.75 -15.05 6.93
CA SER A 469 -17.96 -14.78 6.12
C SER A 469 -18.99 -15.92 6.14
N LYS A 470 -20.06 -15.76 6.95
CA LYS A 470 -21.34 -16.48 6.79
C LYS A 470 -22.36 -15.61 6.02
N PRO A 471 -23.30 -16.22 5.25
CA PRO A 471 -24.28 -15.49 4.46
C PRO A 471 -25.52 -15.02 5.27
N SER A 472 -26.33 -14.18 4.61
CA SER A 472 -27.64 -13.61 5.02
C SER A 472 -27.64 -12.46 6.05
N LYS A 473 -28.29 -11.34 5.64
CA LYS A 473 -28.80 -10.23 6.47
C LYS A 473 -29.95 -9.54 5.69
N GLY A 474 -31.07 -9.26 6.35
CA GLY A 474 -32.21 -8.51 5.80
C GLY A 474 -31.88 -7.04 5.53
N THR A 475 -32.75 -6.30 4.83
CA THR A 475 -32.39 -4.96 4.31
C THR A 475 -32.21 -3.89 5.40
N ILE A 476 -33.00 -3.90 6.48
CA ILE A 476 -32.68 -3.01 7.63
C ILE A 476 -31.32 -3.39 8.22
N ASN A 477 -31.05 -4.69 8.35
CA ASN A 477 -29.75 -5.17 8.82
C ASN A 477 -28.59 -4.89 7.85
N LYS A 478 -28.81 -4.68 6.55
CA LYS A 478 -27.81 -4.14 5.61
C LYS A 478 -27.58 -2.65 5.85
N PHE A 479 -28.64 -1.84 5.88
CA PHE A 479 -28.58 -0.39 6.12
C PHE A 479 -27.94 -0.06 7.49
N LEU A 480 -28.24 -0.87 8.51
CA LEU A 480 -27.58 -0.82 9.81
C LEU A 480 -26.15 -1.37 9.77
N SER A 481 -25.81 -2.32 8.91
CA SER A 481 -24.41 -2.78 8.79
C SER A 481 -23.52 -1.75 8.10
N SER A 482 -24.03 -1.01 7.11
CA SER A 482 -23.33 0.16 6.53
C SER A 482 -23.19 1.32 7.52
N ASN A 483 -24.05 1.41 8.54
CA ASN A 483 -23.96 2.39 9.62
C ASN A 483 -23.32 1.84 10.92
N LYS A 484 -23.01 0.52 11.02
CA LYS A 484 -22.36 -0.12 12.18
C LYS A 484 -20.88 -0.43 11.92
N THR A 485 -20.16 0.60 11.49
CA THR A 485 -18.73 0.75 11.77
C THR A 485 -18.49 1.30 13.20
N ILE A 486 -19.54 1.32 14.03
CA ILE A 486 -19.53 1.59 15.48
C ILE A 486 -20.32 0.46 16.18
N SER A 487 -19.88 0.06 17.38
CA SER A 487 -20.31 -1.10 18.20
C SER A 487 -19.72 -2.47 17.81
N ASN A 488 -19.56 -3.36 18.79
CA ASN A 488 -18.37 -4.22 18.91
C ASN A 488 -18.65 -5.76 18.87
N LYS A 489 -17.57 -6.55 18.93
CA LYS A 489 -17.56 -8.03 19.15
C LYS A 489 -18.02 -8.35 20.61
N LYS A 490 -18.18 -9.60 21.10
CA LYS A 490 -17.48 -10.88 20.85
C LYS A 490 -18.14 -12.06 21.63
N GLU A 491 -17.88 -13.32 21.23
CA GLU A 491 -18.07 -14.58 22.02
C GLU A 491 -19.50 -14.95 22.52
N SER A 492 -19.86 -16.20 22.89
CA SER A 492 -19.20 -17.55 22.87
C SER A 492 -20.22 -18.71 22.70
N ARG A 493 -19.76 -19.98 22.85
CA ARG A 493 -20.48 -21.29 22.78
C ARG A 493 -21.02 -21.72 24.18
N PRO A 494 -21.95 -22.70 24.36
CA PRO A 494 -21.86 -24.09 23.84
C PRO A 494 -23.17 -24.86 23.53
N ASN A 495 -23.02 -26.14 23.11
CA ASN A 495 -23.84 -27.39 23.21
C ASN A 495 -25.41 -27.32 23.23
N THR A 496 -26.19 -28.30 22.75
CA THR A 496 -26.06 -29.78 22.84
C THR A 496 -26.77 -30.57 21.72
N ASP A 497 -26.33 -31.81 21.49
CA ASP A 497 -27.08 -33.06 21.17
C ASP A 497 -28.16 -33.23 20.07
N LYS A 498 -28.08 -34.43 19.45
CA LYS A 498 -29.17 -35.31 18.95
C LYS A 498 -30.03 -34.79 17.77
N SER A 499 -29.80 -35.34 16.57
CA SER A 499 -30.55 -36.46 15.91
C SER A 499 -31.81 -35.95 15.16
N HIS A 500 -32.25 -36.51 14.03
CA HIS A 500 -32.09 -37.87 13.48
C HIS A 500 -31.73 -37.93 11.97
N ILE A 501 -31.46 -39.16 11.52
CA ILE A 501 -31.25 -39.67 10.14
C ILE A 501 -32.44 -40.65 9.85
N PRO A 502 -32.84 -41.04 8.61
CA PRO A 502 -32.51 -40.62 7.23
C PRO A 502 -33.75 -40.19 6.38
N LEU A 503 -33.56 -40.03 5.06
CA LEU A 503 -34.34 -40.56 3.90
C LEU A 503 -34.28 -39.52 2.75
N GLU A 504 -33.56 -39.69 1.64
CA GLU A 504 -33.19 -40.86 0.79
C GLU A 504 -34.31 -41.34 -0.14
N SER A 505 -33.93 -41.75 -1.36
CA SER A 505 -34.76 -41.97 -2.57
C SER A 505 -35.43 -40.69 -3.14
N ASP A 506 -35.78 -40.53 -4.42
CA ASP A 506 -35.42 -41.07 -5.74
C ASP A 506 -36.34 -40.33 -6.77
N THR A 507 -36.25 -40.36 -8.11
CA THR A 507 -35.28 -40.73 -9.17
C THR A 507 -35.75 -40.02 -10.47
N ILE A 508 -35.03 -40.22 -11.60
CA ILE A 508 -35.55 -40.13 -12.99
C ILE A 508 -35.98 -38.71 -13.47
N SER A 509 -35.34 -38.03 -14.44
CA SER A 509 -34.77 -38.37 -15.76
C SER A 509 -35.69 -38.03 -16.94
N SER A 510 -35.26 -37.08 -17.77
CA SER A 510 -35.35 -36.98 -19.25
C SER A 510 -35.02 -35.53 -19.63
N ASP A 511 -33.89 -35.22 -20.26
CA ASP A 511 -33.55 -35.42 -21.69
C ASP A 511 -34.55 -34.82 -22.67
N PHE A 512 -34.15 -33.70 -23.29
CA PHE A 512 -34.52 -33.38 -24.67
C PHE A 512 -33.40 -32.59 -25.37
N LYS A 513 -32.79 -33.22 -26.39
CA LYS A 513 -31.95 -32.55 -27.39
C LYS A 513 -32.81 -32.08 -28.56
N VAL A 514 -32.57 -30.86 -29.05
CA VAL A 514 -32.75 -30.50 -30.47
C VAL A 514 -31.54 -29.67 -30.91
N GLU A 515 -31.22 -29.67 -32.20
CA GLU A 515 -29.92 -29.28 -32.74
C GLU A 515 -30.06 -28.45 -34.05
N LYS A 516 -28.94 -27.82 -34.45
CA LYS A 516 -28.51 -27.56 -35.85
C LYS A 516 -28.94 -26.30 -36.65
N LYS A 517 -28.03 -25.98 -37.59
CA LYS A 517 -28.01 -25.03 -38.74
C LYS A 517 -27.77 -23.53 -38.42
N LEU A 518 -26.82 -22.78 -39.01
CA LEU A 518 -25.79 -22.90 -40.08
C LEU A 518 -26.09 -22.29 -41.48
N SER A 519 -25.45 -21.16 -41.79
CA SER A 519 -25.07 -20.59 -43.13
C SER A 519 -24.30 -19.25 -42.87
N THR A 520 -23.19 -18.80 -43.51
CA THR A 520 -22.77 -18.63 -44.93
C THR A 520 -23.64 -17.61 -45.68
N THR A 521 -23.19 -16.48 -46.25
CA THR A 521 -22.11 -16.13 -47.23
C THR A 521 -21.83 -14.60 -47.14
N SER A 522 -20.68 -13.95 -47.41
CA SER A 522 -19.56 -14.01 -48.38
C SER A 522 -19.71 -13.16 -49.69
N LYS A 523 -18.85 -12.12 -49.85
CA LYS A 523 -18.38 -11.37 -51.07
C LYS A 523 -17.64 -10.08 -50.62
N SER A 524 -16.36 -9.80 -50.96
CA SER A 524 -15.78 -9.25 -52.22
C SER A 524 -16.26 -7.83 -52.56
N LYS A 525 -15.50 -6.83 -53.04
CA LYS A 525 -14.15 -6.68 -53.69
C LYS A 525 -13.79 -5.15 -53.65
N VAL A 526 -12.65 -4.53 -54.05
CA VAL A 526 -11.38 -4.87 -54.74
C VAL A 526 -10.26 -3.82 -54.40
N THR A 527 -9.28 -3.59 -55.30
CA THR A 527 -8.10 -2.67 -55.33
C THR A 527 -8.43 -1.17 -55.53
N THR A 528 -7.55 -0.16 -55.33
CA THR A 528 -6.27 0.13 -56.05
C THR A 528 -5.22 1.02 -55.33
N HIS A 529 -3.97 0.96 -55.82
CA HIS A 529 -2.80 1.76 -55.44
C HIS A 529 -2.88 3.26 -55.85
N ARG A 530 -2.13 4.18 -55.18
CA ARG A 530 -0.81 4.72 -55.63
C ARG A 530 -0.41 6.06 -54.93
N ASN A 531 0.79 6.04 -54.34
CA ASN A 531 1.89 7.01 -54.47
C ASN A 531 1.79 8.52 -54.11
N LYS A 532 2.86 8.94 -53.41
CA LYS A 532 3.62 10.21 -53.48
C LYS A 532 3.05 11.46 -52.78
N SER A 533 3.83 11.93 -51.80
CA SER A 533 3.93 13.33 -51.36
C SER A 533 4.43 14.25 -52.48
N PRO A 534 4.30 15.57 -52.28
CA PRO A 534 5.44 16.47 -52.53
C PRO A 534 5.88 17.23 -51.27
N ILE A 535 7.11 17.72 -51.30
CA ILE A 535 7.74 18.56 -50.28
C ILE A 535 7.59 20.04 -50.67
N LEU A 536 7.30 20.92 -49.71
CA LEU A 536 7.63 22.37 -49.68
C LEU A 536 7.19 22.95 -48.32
N GLY A 537 7.89 23.88 -47.65
CA GLY A 537 9.24 24.39 -47.94
C GLY A 537 9.45 25.90 -47.74
N LEU A 538 8.98 26.51 -46.65
CA LEU A 538 9.33 27.90 -46.24
C LEU A 538 9.51 27.96 -44.71
N LYS A 539 10.71 28.29 -44.21
CA LYS A 539 11.30 29.63 -43.97
C LYS A 539 10.66 30.39 -42.80
N SER A 540 11.38 30.40 -41.67
CA SER A 540 11.27 31.40 -40.61
C SER A 540 12.01 32.71 -40.97
N PRO A 541 11.56 33.85 -40.42
CA PRO A 541 12.46 34.94 -40.04
C PRO A 541 12.06 35.50 -38.62
N PRO A 542 12.67 36.55 -38.03
CA PRO A 542 13.39 36.28 -36.77
C PRO A 542 13.18 37.26 -35.59
N GLY A 543 13.24 36.71 -34.37
CA GLY A 543 14.05 37.23 -33.26
C GLY A 543 13.69 38.55 -32.54
N LYS A 544 13.83 38.53 -31.21
CA LYS A 544 14.25 39.70 -30.41
C LYS A 544 14.94 39.24 -29.12
N ARG A 545 16.27 39.13 -29.14
CA ARG A 545 17.09 39.02 -27.92
C ARG A 545 17.35 40.42 -27.37
N ARG A 546 17.21 40.60 -26.05
CA ARG A 546 17.87 41.66 -25.27
C ARG A 546 18.28 41.09 -23.92
N GLY A 547 19.40 41.56 -23.38
CA GLY A 547 19.84 41.21 -22.04
C GLY A 547 21.05 42.04 -21.61
N ARG A 548 21.20 42.28 -20.31
CA ARG A 548 22.45 42.77 -19.71
C ARG A 548 22.46 42.48 -18.19
N PRO A 549 23.54 41.90 -17.63
CA PRO A 549 23.81 41.84 -16.19
C PRO A 549 24.71 43.05 -15.80
N PRO A 550 25.44 43.11 -14.65
CA PRO A 550 25.46 42.26 -13.44
C PRO A 550 25.42 43.07 -12.12
N LYS A 551 25.63 42.41 -10.96
CA LYS A 551 26.64 42.87 -9.96
C LYS A 551 27.01 41.77 -8.93
N LYS A 552 28.25 41.83 -8.44
CA LYS A 552 28.79 41.06 -7.28
C LYS A 552 29.26 42.04 -6.21
N ILE A 553 28.98 41.77 -4.93
CA ILE A 553 29.72 42.26 -3.75
C ILE A 553 29.71 41.07 -2.75
N LEU A 554 30.80 40.33 -2.57
CA LEU A 554 31.89 40.52 -1.59
C LEU A 554 31.47 40.40 -0.12
N LEU A 555 32.07 39.43 0.58
CA LEU A 555 32.04 39.30 2.05
C LEU A 555 33.03 40.28 2.69
N PRO A 556 32.91 40.49 4.02
CA PRO A 556 34.07 40.40 4.89
C PRO A 556 33.93 39.26 5.92
N SER A 557 35.06 38.64 6.26
CA SER A 557 35.17 37.63 7.33
C SER A 557 35.87 38.22 8.55
N SER A 558 35.44 37.85 9.76
CA SER A 558 36.24 37.99 10.99
C SER A 558 36.22 36.69 11.81
N LYS A 559 37.17 36.53 12.73
CA LYS A 559 37.46 35.26 13.42
C LYS A 559 37.12 35.33 14.92
N LYS A 560 36.84 34.14 15.47
CA LYS A 560 37.08 33.62 16.84
C LYS A 560 38.14 34.37 17.70
N PRO A 561 38.23 34.14 19.03
CA PRO A 561 37.24 33.59 20.00
C PRO A 561 37.21 34.33 21.38
N LEU A 562 36.41 33.86 22.35
CA LEU A 562 36.85 33.75 23.77
C LEU A 562 36.07 32.67 24.57
N VAL A 563 36.43 32.44 25.83
CA VAL A 563 36.14 31.23 26.65
C VAL A 563 36.05 31.59 28.16
N LYS A 564 35.29 30.80 28.95
CA LYS A 564 35.06 30.92 30.42
C LYS A 564 34.22 32.16 30.84
N LEU A 565 33.60 32.25 32.02
CA LEU A 565 33.64 31.45 33.28
C LEU A 565 32.18 31.35 33.82
N LEU A 566 31.68 30.29 34.48
CA LEU A 566 31.88 29.96 35.92
C LEU A 566 31.43 28.53 36.26
N GLN A 567 31.96 28.00 37.37
CA GLN A 567 31.56 26.75 38.05
C GLN A 567 31.12 27.10 39.50
N VAL A 568 31.26 26.15 40.44
CA VAL A 568 30.97 26.19 41.89
C VAL A 568 29.51 25.83 42.25
N ASP A 569 29.21 24.69 42.91
CA ASP A 569 30.01 23.46 43.04
C ASP A 569 29.14 22.20 43.35
N ASN A 570 29.77 21.12 43.82
CA ASN A 570 29.23 19.80 44.14
C ASN A 570 28.77 19.65 45.59
N VAL A 571 27.90 18.65 45.87
CA VAL A 571 28.08 17.67 46.98
C VAL A 571 27.58 16.29 46.52
N THR A 572 28.21 15.21 46.96
CA THR A 572 27.92 13.80 46.62
C THR A 572 27.30 13.02 47.78
N ARG A 573 26.63 11.88 47.50
CA ARG A 573 27.03 10.50 47.93
C ARG A 573 25.95 9.42 47.75
N ASP A 574 26.37 8.35 47.07
CA ASP A 574 26.28 6.92 47.42
C ASP A 574 24.93 6.15 47.60
N LEU A 575 25.06 4.83 47.41
CA LEU A 575 24.06 3.74 47.33
C LEU A 575 23.89 3.05 48.74
N PRO A 576 23.15 1.93 48.98
CA PRO A 576 22.53 0.98 48.03
C PRO A 576 21.17 0.30 48.40
N PHE A 577 20.69 -0.54 47.47
CA PHE A 577 19.89 -1.79 47.61
C PHE A 577 18.91 -2.02 48.78
N LYS A 578 17.65 -2.37 48.44
CA LYS A 578 16.91 -3.47 49.10
C LYS A 578 15.71 -3.99 48.31
N ASP A 579 15.63 -5.31 48.16
CA ASP A 579 14.40 -6.08 47.92
C ASP A 579 13.71 -6.35 49.28
N PRO A 580 12.38 -6.55 49.34
CA PRO A 580 11.91 -7.87 49.79
C PRO A 580 10.58 -8.37 49.17
N MET A 581 10.40 -9.69 49.21
CA MET A 581 9.22 -10.42 48.71
C MET A 581 8.00 -10.42 49.65
N ILE A 582 6.81 -10.47 49.02
CA ILE A 582 5.54 -11.13 49.45
C ILE A 582 4.92 -10.73 50.80
N ARG A 583 3.66 -10.27 50.74
CA ARG A 583 2.55 -10.76 51.59
C ARG A 583 1.23 -10.75 50.82
N ASN A 584 0.34 -11.68 51.15
CA ASN A 584 -0.99 -11.81 50.54
C ASN A 584 -2.02 -10.99 51.32
N GLU A 585 -3.04 -10.46 50.63
CA GLU A 585 -4.37 -10.21 51.21
C GLU A 585 -5.46 -10.30 50.11
N VAL A 586 -6.73 -10.37 50.51
CA VAL A 586 -7.72 -11.24 49.82
C VAL A 586 -9.11 -10.58 49.63
N HIS A 587 -9.82 -11.02 48.57
CA HIS A 587 -11.16 -10.59 48.11
C HIS A 587 -11.20 -9.19 47.46
N LYS A 588 -12.15 -8.85 46.58
CA LYS A 588 -13.51 -9.39 46.36
C LYS A 588 -13.91 -9.29 44.87
N GLU A 589 -14.60 -10.29 44.32
CA GLU A 589 -15.15 -10.19 42.96
C GLU A 589 -16.40 -9.29 42.94
N VAL A 590 -16.53 -8.49 41.88
CA VAL A 590 -17.75 -7.73 41.55
C VAL A 590 -18.08 -8.01 40.09
N VAL A 591 -19.21 -8.66 39.83
CA VAL A 591 -19.65 -9.05 38.48
C VAL A 591 -20.38 -7.88 37.80
N PRO A 592 -19.90 -7.35 36.66
CA PRO A 592 -20.65 -6.37 35.88
C PRO A 592 -21.86 -7.03 35.20
N SER A 593 -23.01 -6.38 35.25
CA SER A 593 -24.24 -6.84 34.59
C SER A 593 -24.15 -6.78 33.06
N VAL A 594 -24.75 -7.75 32.37
CA VAL A 594 -24.72 -7.85 30.91
C VAL A 594 -25.73 -6.89 30.27
N GLU A 595 -25.24 -5.81 29.64
CA GLU A 595 -26.09 -4.98 28.76
C GLU A 595 -26.45 -5.72 27.46
N LYS A 596 -27.72 -5.62 27.04
CA LYS A 596 -28.18 -6.12 25.74
C LYS A 596 -27.75 -5.16 24.61
N PRO A 597 -27.38 -5.65 23.41
CA PRO A 597 -26.91 -4.80 22.31
C PRO A 597 -28.04 -3.90 21.77
N LYS A 598 -27.84 -2.58 21.84
CA LYS A 598 -28.81 -1.59 21.34
C LYS A 598 -28.95 -1.70 19.80
N GLY A 599 -30.20 -1.92 19.38
CA GLY A 599 -30.60 -2.18 17.98
C GLY A 599 -30.82 -0.89 17.18
N LEU A 600 -32.03 -0.72 16.62
CA LEU A 600 -32.48 0.53 15.99
C LEU A 600 -32.39 1.73 16.96
N LEU A 601 -32.53 1.45 18.27
CA LEU A 601 -32.42 2.33 19.44
C LEU A 601 -31.10 3.13 19.54
N GLY A 602 -30.08 2.80 18.73
CA GLY A 602 -28.81 3.53 18.68
C GLY A 602 -28.70 4.61 17.59
N LEU A 603 -29.76 4.85 16.79
CA LEU A 603 -29.74 5.83 15.71
C LEU A 603 -30.33 7.20 16.13
N PRO A 604 -29.77 8.32 15.64
CA PRO A 604 -30.44 9.61 15.65
C PRO A 604 -31.80 9.54 14.94
N TRP A 605 -32.80 10.17 15.56
CA TRP A 605 -34.20 10.25 15.12
C TRP A 605 -34.35 10.60 13.63
N GLU A 606 -33.52 11.54 13.16
CA GLU A 606 -33.51 12.09 11.82
C GLU A 606 -33.26 11.00 10.76
N LYS A 607 -32.36 10.05 11.05
CA LYS A 607 -31.98 8.95 10.15
C LYS A 607 -32.97 7.79 10.16
N VAL A 608 -33.86 7.70 11.15
CA VAL A 608 -34.86 6.61 11.22
C VAL A 608 -35.89 6.77 10.12
N ARG A 609 -36.27 8.01 9.77
CA ARG A 609 -37.19 8.27 8.64
C ARG A 609 -36.59 7.84 7.29
N GLU A 610 -35.29 8.05 7.10
CA GLU A 610 -34.55 7.60 5.91
C GLU A 610 -34.45 6.07 5.84
N LEU A 611 -34.18 5.42 6.98
CA LEU A 611 -34.13 3.96 7.10
C LEU A 611 -35.50 3.32 6.77
N LEU A 612 -36.59 3.84 7.32
CA LEU A 612 -37.94 3.35 7.07
C LEU A 612 -38.34 3.54 5.60
N ARG A 613 -37.96 4.68 4.99
CA ARG A 613 -38.08 4.89 3.54
C ARG A 613 -37.32 3.82 2.75
N ALA A 614 -36.02 3.67 3.01
CA ALA A 614 -35.16 2.73 2.30
C ALA A 614 -35.55 1.26 2.48
N TRP A 615 -36.24 0.92 3.58
CA TRP A 615 -36.83 -0.40 3.79
C TRP A 615 -38.09 -0.62 2.94
N LEU A 616 -39.02 0.33 2.95
CA LEU A 616 -40.27 0.26 2.19
C LEU A 616 -40.05 0.34 0.67
N GLU A 617 -39.11 1.17 0.23
CA GLU A 617 -38.71 1.33 -1.18
C GLU A 617 -37.72 0.22 -1.65
N SER A 618 -37.36 -0.76 -0.79
CA SER A 618 -36.33 -1.77 -1.10
C SER A 618 -36.74 -2.84 -2.13
N GLY A 619 -38.03 -2.98 -2.42
CA GLY A 619 -38.57 -4.09 -3.22
C GLY A 619 -38.48 -5.48 -2.55
N GLN A 620 -37.98 -5.56 -1.31
CA GLN A 620 -37.98 -6.78 -0.51
C GLN A 620 -39.41 -7.07 -0.02
N THR A 621 -39.79 -8.34 0.14
CA THR A 621 -40.96 -8.68 0.97
C THR A 621 -40.68 -8.32 2.44
N PRO A 622 -41.71 -7.93 3.23
CA PRO A 622 -41.53 -7.63 4.64
C PRO A 622 -41.06 -8.89 5.40
N LEU A 623 -39.89 -8.81 6.03
CA LEU A 623 -39.35 -9.88 6.87
C LEU A 623 -39.69 -9.59 8.34
N GLN A 624 -40.12 -10.61 9.08
CA GLN A 624 -40.53 -10.45 10.49
C GLN A 624 -39.45 -9.77 11.34
N CYS A 625 -38.18 -10.16 11.16
CA CYS A 625 -37.06 -9.57 11.90
C CYS A 625 -36.76 -8.11 11.55
N ASP A 626 -37.20 -7.60 10.40
CA ASP A 626 -37.17 -6.17 10.10
C ASP A 626 -38.36 -5.45 10.79
N ILE A 627 -39.53 -6.08 10.86
CA ILE A 627 -40.75 -5.56 11.54
C ILE A 627 -40.53 -5.45 13.05
N ASP A 628 -40.06 -6.52 13.71
CA ASP A 628 -39.86 -6.58 15.16
C ASP A 628 -38.92 -5.46 15.64
N MET A 629 -37.90 -5.14 14.84
CA MET A 629 -36.94 -4.07 15.11
C MET A 629 -37.55 -2.67 15.04
N ILE A 630 -38.60 -2.48 14.24
CA ILE A 630 -39.35 -1.22 14.13
C ILE A 630 -40.35 -1.10 15.27
N VAL A 631 -41.11 -2.16 15.57
CA VAL A 631 -42.04 -2.17 16.72
C VAL A 631 -41.31 -1.85 18.01
N ALA A 632 -40.18 -2.52 18.28
CA ALA A 632 -39.40 -2.28 19.51
C ALA A 632 -38.87 -0.84 19.62
N TYR A 633 -38.54 -0.19 18.50
CA TYR A 633 -38.12 1.22 18.50
C TYR A 633 -39.29 2.17 18.79
N LEU A 634 -40.43 1.96 18.14
CA LEU A 634 -41.60 2.80 18.31
C LEU A 634 -42.20 2.64 19.72
N GLN A 635 -42.15 1.45 20.32
CA GLN A 635 -42.53 1.20 21.71
C GLN A 635 -41.56 1.84 22.72
N ASP A 636 -40.24 1.86 22.45
CA ASP A 636 -39.29 2.60 23.28
C ASP A 636 -39.57 4.12 23.27
N MET A 637 -39.98 4.68 22.13
CA MET A 637 -40.41 6.09 22.05
C MET A 637 -41.66 6.39 22.89
N VAL A 638 -42.59 5.42 23.05
CA VAL A 638 -43.73 5.52 23.98
C VAL A 638 -43.21 5.68 25.42
N VAL A 639 -42.31 4.78 25.85
CA VAL A 639 -41.76 4.77 27.21
C VAL A 639 -40.94 6.04 27.48
N ASN A 640 -40.11 6.45 26.54
CA ASN A 640 -39.23 7.62 26.63
C ASN A 640 -39.94 8.96 26.33
N LYS A 641 -41.28 9.03 26.43
CA LYS A 641 -42.11 10.24 26.32
C LYS A 641 -41.97 11.05 25.02
N ASN A 642 -41.51 10.42 23.94
CA ASN A 642 -41.30 11.06 22.63
C ASN A 642 -42.55 10.97 21.72
N THR A 643 -43.73 11.27 22.28
CA THR A 643 -45.04 11.03 21.63
C THR A 643 -45.28 11.86 20.36
N GLU A 644 -44.81 13.11 20.30
CA GLU A 644 -44.87 13.96 19.10
C GLU A 644 -44.10 13.34 17.93
N LYS A 645 -42.87 12.88 18.21
CA LYS A 645 -42.00 12.20 17.23
C LYS A 645 -42.61 10.86 16.81
N LEU A 646 -43.18 10.11 17.76
CA LEU A 646 -43.89 8.86 17.47
C LEU A 646 -45.07 9.07 16.48
N PHE A 647 -45.88 10.11 16.69
CA PHE A 647 -46.97 10.51 15.78
C PHE A 647 -46.45 10.81 14.36
N VAL A 648 -45.30 11.49 14.23
CA VAL A 648 -44.69 11.76 12.91
C VAL A 648 -44.26 10.48 12.19
N LEU A 649 -43.68 9.48 12.87
CA LEU A 649 -43.34 8.20 12.22
C LEU A 649 -44.55 7.34 11.90
N MET A 650 -45.54 7.26 12.79
CA MET A 650 -46.75 6.47 12.55
C MET A 650 -47.49 6.97 11.31
N ASN A 651 -47.68 8.29 11.16
CA ASN A 651 -48.28 8.87 9.96
C ASN A 651 -47.38 8.73 8.72
N PHE A 652 -46.06 8.79 8.86
CA PHE A 652 -45.14 8.58 7.74
C PHE A 652 -45.20 7.14 7.22
N LEU A 653 -45.13 6.14 8.10
CA LEU A 653 -45.30 4.73 7.77
C LEU A 653 -46.64 4.48 7.08
N ARG A 654 -47.74 4.97 7.66
CA ARG A 654 -49.11 4.85 7.14
C ARG A 654 -49.24 5.36 5.72
N ARG A 655 -48.60 6.50 5.42
CA ARG A 655 -48.64 7.11 4.09
C ARG A 655 -47.83 6.30 3.08
N MET A 656 -46.60 5.91 3.42
CA MET A 656 -45.74 5.12 2.54
C MET A 656 -46.33 3.72 2.24
N THR A 657 -46.95 3.03 3.20
CA THR A 657 -47.58 1.72 2.95
C THR A 657 -48.87 1.84 2.14
N LYS A 658 -49.66 2.90 2.31
CA LYS A 658 -50.77 3.25 1.39
C LYS A 658 -50.26 3.58 -0.02
N GLU A 659 -49.18 4.36 -0.16
CA GLU A 659 -48.56 4.70 -1.45
C GLU A 659 -48.03 3.45 -2.21
N ILE A 660 -47.58 2.42 -1.50
CA ILE A 660 -47.12 1.14 -2.08
C ILE A 660 -48.27 0.23 -2.54
N GLY A 661 -49.48 0.41 -2.03
CA GLY A 661 -50.70 -0.29 -2.49
C GLY A 661 -50.74 -1.81 -2.26
N SER A 662 -49.77 -2.39 -1.54
CA SER A 662 -49.68 -3.84 -1.32
C SER A 662 -50.43 -4.28 -0.06
N CYS A 663 -51.26 -5.31 -0.21
CA CYS A 663 -52.04 -5.92 0.87
C CYS A 663 -51.16 -6.36 2.06
N ASP A 664 -49.96 -6.87 1.81
CA ASP A 664 -49.07 -7.35 2.88
C ASP A 664 -48.37 -6.20 3.61
N TRP A 665 -47.98 -5.13 2.90
CA TRP A 665 -47.43 -3.93 3.53
C TRP A 665 -48.47 -3.17 4.36
N LEU A 666 -49.76 -3.26 4.01
CA LEU A 666 -50.87 -2.76 4.83
C LEU A 666 -51.04 -3.59 6.12
N LYS A 667 -51.12 -4.92 6.03
CA LYS A 667 -51.17 -5.81 7.22
C LYS A 667 -50.00 -5.56 8.18
N VAL A 668 -48.80 -5.33 7.63
CA VAL A 668 -47.60 -5.00 8.41
C VAL A 668 -47.74 -3.65 9.12
N TYR A 669 -48.28 -2.62 8.45
CA TYR A 669 -48.59 -1.35 9.10
C TYR A 669 -49.62 -1.53 10.23
N ASP A 670 -50.70 -2.27 9.99
CA ASP A 670 -51.76 -2.47 10.98
C ASP A 670 -51.24 -3.24 12.21
N SER A 671 -50.41 -4.26 12.00
CA SER A 671 -49.77 -5.02 13.08
C SER A 671 -48.76 -4.19 13.88
N ILE A 672 -47.99 -3.30 13.23
CA ILE A 672 -47.12 -2.33 13.92
C ILE A 672 -47.99 -1.34 14.72
N CYS A 673 -49.07 -0.84 14.13
CA CYS A 673 -49.98 0.12 14.73
C CYS A 673 -50.64 -0.45 15.98
N GLU A 674 -51.19 -1.66 15.93
CA GLU A 674 -51.78 -2.34 17.09
C GLU A 674 -50.77 -2.46 18.25
N GLN A 675 -49.56 -2.95 17.99
CA GLN A 675 -48.53 -3.14 19.01
C GLN A 675 -48.03 -1.82 19.63
N VAL A 676 -47.98 -0.74 18.85
CA VAL A 676 -47.65 0.61 19.37
C VAL A 676 -48.83 1.22 20.14
N GLN A 677 -50.07 1.02 19.69
CA GLN A 677 -51.27 1.50 20.39
C GLN A 677 -51.48 0.80 21.73
N ASN A 678 -51.20 -0.51 21.81
CA ASN A 678 -51.24 -1.25 23.07
C ASN A 678 -50.19 -0.74 24.07
N ALA A 679 -48.99 -0.37 23.61
CA ALA A 679 -48.00 0.30 24.45
C ALA A 679 -48.45 1.71 24.89
N MET A 680 -49.05 2.50 23.99
CA MET A 680 -49.62 3.82 24.31
C MET A 680 -50.70 3.73 25.40
N ILE A 681 -51.60 2.74 25.32
CA ILE A 681 -52.59 2.47 26.37
C ILE A 681 -51.90 2.09 27.69
N ALA A 682 -50.91 1.21 27.65
CA ALA A 682 -50.20 0.76 28.85
C ALA A 682 -49.43 1.86 29.59
N VAL A 683 -48.90 2.87 28.87
CA VAL A 683 -48.09 3.95 29.45
C VAL A 683 -48.89 5.24 29.71
N TYR A 684 -49.90 5.55 28.91
CA TYR A 684 -50.66 6.81 28.98
C TYR A 684 -52.17 6.65 29.22
N GLY A 685 -52.67 5.42 29.32
CA GLY A 685 -54.10 5.12 29.49
C GLY A 685 -54.98 5.46 28.29
N LYS A 686 -54.39 5.90 27.17
CA LYS A 686 -55.09 6.37 25.97
C LYS A 686 -54.34 5.97 24.69
N LYS A 687 -55.08 5.72 23.61
CA LYS A 687 -54.53 5.54 22.27
C LYS A 687 -53.92 6.85 21.75
N LEU A 688 -52.88 6.75 20.94
CA LEU A 688 -52.37 7.86 20.13
C LEU A 688 -53.40 8.14 19.02
N PHE A 689 -53.84 9.39 18.87
CA PHE A 689 -54.65 9.76 17.71
C PHE A 689 -53.79 9.63 16.44
N ILE A 690 -54.26 8.85 15.48
CA ILE A 690 -53.69 8.73 14.14
C ILE A 690 -54.86 9.05 13.20
N SER A 691 -54.66 10.01 12.29
CA SER A 691 -55.69 10.41 11.33
C SER A 691 -55.97 9.31 10.31
N ASP A 692 -57.25 9.10 9.97
CA ASP A 692 -57.71 8.07 9.04
C ASP A 692 -57.35 8.29 7.55
#